data_AF-A0A5E7KDW1-F1
#
_entry.id   AF-A0A5E7KDW1-F1
#
_cell.length_a   1.000
_cell.length_b   1.000
_cell.length_c   1.000
_cell.angle_alpha   90.00
_cell.angle_beta   90.00
_cell.angle_gamma   90.00
#
_symmetry.space_group_name_H-M   'P 1'
#
loop_
_entity.id
_entity.type
_entity.pdbx_description
1 polymer ?
#
loop_
_entity_poly.entity_id
_entity_poly.type
_entity_poly.pdbx_seq_one_letter_code
_entity_poly.pdbx_strand_id
1 'polypeptide(L)'
;MKRQGAWLLAGAMLLLGNMAHAGLQLQLKTEGLTPAQQQASQALLDEAMQALPPRFIEQLDRRIDVDWTDDMPGNAYGQASLVSELDLNRNLLASLTDGSAATKKTLRPHGTVRREMLATVVHELTHIYDRSRLWPDAERKLIQRCTQRNNSSGLVGIPDQCRGQSDRRFTLSDDPRLLDLAGWQQYVGRRGEREQHNRQIARSPDIYETSSPKEFVAVNMEYFLLDPSYACRRPSLYRYYQEHFGWAPAAKDTCSKTFAFLNAGSDFAKTPLGQVDPERVYAVDYLLAEANQNLFSRWGHSMLRLVICAPGRPRGPDCRLDLDQHLVLSYRAFVGDVQLSSWDGLVGKYPSRLFILPLSQVIDEYTKTELRSLASVPLNLSRREIEDVVGRAAEMHWSYDGNYFFLSNNCAVEELKLLRGGTNNPQLVGLDNIMPNGLLEVLKGRGLADASVLDDPREALRLGYRFDSFRERYQAMFEILKKHLPIKQETVEDWLELKAAERRQWFEQADLRTSAALLLLEQASFRQQLLLAQDEVKQRYLGARELKNGGMDKANETLKDILANSGFLSRPAELLGTKGYGLPQPSEWEHLESESSQRQKQLLALSGDLDKEVRALLEPGRAAEMAANEANVKQIGEHLRKLHKASGGIELP
;
A
#
# COMPACT_ATOMS: atom_id res chain seq x y z
N MET A 1 -57.16 2.12 -54.31
CA MET A 1 -55.86 2.58 -53.76
C MET A 1 -55.93 3.17 -52.34
N LYS A 2 -57.03 3.79 -51.87
CA LYS A 2 -57.08 4.38 -50.51
C LYS A 2 -57.20 3.41 -49.32
N ARG A 3 -57.64 2.16 -49.52
CA ARG A 3 -57.78 1.16 -48.45
C ARG A 3 -56.49 0.37 -48.11
N GLN A 4 -55.53 0.29 -49.03
CA GLN A 4 -54.29 -0.48 -48.82
C GLN A 4 -53.23 0.33 -48.04
N GLY A 5 -53.22 1.67 -48.19
CA GLY A 5 -52.31 2.53 -47.43
C GLY A 5 -52.62 2.59 -45.93
N ALA A 6 -53.88 2.46 -45.54
CA ALA A 6 -54.29 2.48 -44.12
C ALA A 6 -53.85 1.21 -43.35
N TRP A 7 -53.81 0.06 -44.02
CA TRP A 7 -53.36 -1.20 -43.42
C TRP A 7 -51.82 -1.29 -43.30
N LEU A 8 -51.09 -0.69 -44.25
CA LEU A 8 -49.63 -0.58 -44.17
C LEU A 8 -49.16 0.41 -43.09
N LEU A 9 -49.91 1.50 -42.87
CA LEU A 9 -49.64 2.43 -41.76
C LEU A 9 -50.01 1.85 -40.38
N ALA A 10 -51.07 1.06 -40.27
CA ALA A 10 -51.41 0.34 -39.05
C ALA A 10 -50.39 -0.76 -38.72
N GLY A 11 -49.87 -1.47 -39.73
CA GLY A 11 -48.78 -2.44 -39.57
C GLY A 11 -47.45 -1.80 -39.16
N ALA A 12 -47.13 -0.63 -39.71
CA ALA A 12 -45.94 0.13 -39.33
C ALA A 12 -46.02 0.73 -37.91
N MET A 13 -47.21 1.18 -37.46
CA MET A 13 -47.40 1.64 -36.08
C MET A 13 -47.40 0.48 -35.06
N LEU A 14 -47.87 -0.72 -35.42
CA LEU A 14 -47.78 -1.90 -34.56
C LEU A 14 -46.36 -2.46 -34.44
N LEU A 15 -45.50 -2.26 -35.45
CA LEU A 15 -44.08 -2.62 -35.40
C LEU A 15 -43.21 -1.61 -34.62
N LEU A 16 -43.69 -0.37 -34.43
CA LEU A 16 -43.02 0.65 -33.61
C LEU A 16 -43.51 0.67 -32.15
N GLY A 17 -44.65 0.04 -31.85
CA GLY A 17 -45.27 0.03 -30.51
C GLY A 17 -44.84 -1.08 -29.56
N ASN A 18 -44.01 -2.03 -30.01
CA ASN A 18 -43.48 -3.13 -29.18
C ASN A 18 -41.96 -3.23 -29.31
N MET A 19 -41.25 -2.13 -29.06
CA MET A 19 -39.92 -2.26 -28.44
C MET A 19 -40.21 -2.63 -26.98
N ALA A 20 -40.55 -3.90 -26.72
CA ALA A 20 -40.46 -4.42 -25.36
C ALA A 20 -39.01 -4.18 -24.95
N HIS A 21 -38.77 -3.22 -24.06
CA HIS A 21 -37.46 -3.02 -23.46
C HIS A 21 -37.19 -4.25 -22.59
N ALA A 22 -36.59 -5.24 -23.23
CA ALA A 22 -36.07 -6.44 -22.61
C ALA A 22 -34.93 -5.99 -21.68
N GLY A 23 -35.06 -6.30 -20.40
CA GLY A 23 -34.25 -5.80 -19.31
C GLY A 23 -34.69 -6.46 -18.01
N LEU A 24 -33.91 -6.26 -16.95
CA LEU A 24 -34.19 -6.84 -15.64
C LEU A 24 -35.59 -6.49 -15.14
N GLN A 25 -36.37 -7.51 -14.77
CA GLN A 25 -37.69 -7.37 -14.16
C GLN A 25 -37.71 -8.09 -12.82
N LEU A 26 -38.12 -7.40 -11.77
CA LEU A 26 -38.36 -8.00 -10.45
C LEU A 26 -39.86 -8.23 -10.27
N GLN A 27 -40.27 -9.49 -10.18
CA GLN A 27 -41.67 -9.87 -10.01
C GLN A 27 -41.90 -10.37 -8.59
N LEU A 28 -42.59 -9.58 -7.77
CA LEU A 28 -43.03 -10.02 -6.45
C LEU A 28 -44.07 -11.13 -6.57
N LYS A 29 -43.85 -12.26 -5.90
CA LYS A 29 -44.88 -13.28 -5.66
C LYS A 29 -45.82 -12.75 -4.57
N THR A 30 -47.08 -12.51 -4.95
CA THR A 30 -48.07 -11.86 -4.08
C THR A 30 -48.88 -12.85 -3.24
N GLU A 31 -48.76 -14.15 -3.52
CA GLU A 31 -49.49 -15.20 -2.81
C GLU A 31 -49.13 -15.20 -1.32
N GLY A 32 -50.16 -15.16 -0.45
CA GLY A 32 -49.96 -15.10 1.00
C GLY A 32 -49.50 -13.74 1.55
N LEU A 33 -49.47 -12.68 0.74
CA LEU A 33 -49.19 -11.31 1.19
C LEU A 33 -50.47 -10.46 1.25
N THR A 34 -50.63 -9.70 2.33
CA THR A 34 -51.67 -8.65 2.43
C THR A 34 -51.36 -7.47 1.49
N PRO A 35 -52.35 -6.63 1.13
CA PRO A 35 -52.11 -5.47 0.26
C PRO A 35 -51.02 -4.52 0.78
N ALA A 36 -50.96 -4.29 2.10
CA ALA A 36 -49.93 -3.45 2.72
C ALA A 36 -48.53 -4.07 2.58
N GLN A 37 -48.42 -5.39 2.78
CA GLN A 37 -47.16 -6.12 2.59
C GLN A 37 -46.70 -6.11 1.13
N GLN A 38 -47.63 -6.25 0.19
CA GLN A 38 -47.34 -6.15 -1.24
C GLN A 38 -46.80 -4.77 -1.59
N GLN A 39 -47.45 -3.71 -1.13
CA GLN A 39 -47.02 -2.33 -1.38
C GLN A 39 -45.63 -2.05 -0.80
N ALA A 40 -45.39 -2.46 0.46
CA ALA A 40 -44.10 -2.23 1.13
C ALA A 40 -42.97 -3.02 0.47
N SER A 41 -43.24 -4.26 0.04
CA SER A 41 -42.29 -5.10 -0.69
C SER A 41 -41.99 -4.52 -2.08
N GLN A 42 -43.02 -4.10 -2.82
CA GLN A 42 -42.82 -3.49 -4.14
C GLN A 42 -42.02 -2.19 -4.05
N ALA A 43 -42.27 -1.35 -3.05
CA ALA A 43 -41.50 -0.13 -2.84
C ALA A 43 -39.99 -0.40 -2.57
N LEU A 44 -39.66 -1.50 -1.88
CA LEU A 44 -38.28 -1.94 -1.69
C LEU A 44 -37.64 -2.36 -3.02
N LEU A 45 -38.36 -3.12 -3.85
CA LEU A 45 -37.87 -3.58 -5.15
C LEU A 45 -37.72 -2.42 -6.16
N ASP A 46 -38.65 -1.48 -6.16
CA ASP A 46 -38.61 -0.30 -7.01
C ASP A 46 -37.41 0.59 -6.65
N GLU A 47 -37.12 0.77 -5.35
CA GLU A 47 -35.93 1.49 -4.91
C GLU A 47 -34.64 0.77 -5.32
N ALA A 48 -34.59 -0.56 -5.20
CA ALA A 48 -33.43 -1.33 -5.67
C ALA A 48 -33.23 -1.16 -7.18
N MET A 49 -34.30 -1.26 -7.98
CA MET A 49 -34.25 -1.03 -9.43
C MET A 49 -33.80 0.39 -9.79
N GLN A 50 -34.21 1.41 -9.04
CA GLN A 50 -33.78 2.80 -9.25
C GLN A 50 -32.30 3.01 -8.92
N ALA A 51 -31.76 2.25 -7.96
CA ALA A 51 -30.36 2.34 -7.60
C ALA A 51 -29.43 1.70 -8.64
N LEU A 52 -29.89 0.67 -9.37
CA LEU A 52 -29.05 -0.10 -10.29
C LEU A 52 -28.56 0.73 -11.50
N PRO A 53 -27.35 0.46 -12.02
CA PRO A 53 -26.86 1.09 -13.25
C PRO A 53 -27.78 0.77 -14.44
N PRO A 54 -28.05 1.72 -15.36
CA PRO A 54 -28.88 1.45 -16.54
C PRO A 54 -28.38 0.26 -17.36
N ARG A 55 -27.06 0.19 -17.59
CA ARG A 55 -26.42 -0.93 -18.30
C ARG A 55 -26.60 -2.28 -17.57
N PHE A 56 -26.69 -2.28 -16.24
CA PHE A 56 -26.97 -3.50 -15.47
C PHE A 56 -28.36 -4.02 -15.81
N ILE A 57 -29.37 -3.15 -15.78
CA ILE A 57 -30.77 -3.47 -16.08
C ILE A 57 -30.91 -3.95 -17.52
N GLU A 58 -30.32 -3.23 -18.48
CA GLU A 58 -30.39 -3.56 -19.91
C GLU A 58 -29.72 -4.90 -20.23
N GLN A 59 -28.58 -5.22 -19.61
CA GLN A 59 -27.83 -6.43 -19.92
C GLN A 59 -28.33 -7.67 -19.18
N LEU A 60 -28.85 -7.50 -17.95
CA LEU A 60 -29.46 -8.60 -17.20
C LEU A 60 -30.93 -8.75 -17.63
N ASP A 61 -31.14 -9.02 -18.91
CA ASP A 61 -32.45 -9.21 -19.53
C ASP A 61 -33.10 -10.52 -19.06
N ARG A 62 -33.66 -10.48 -17.85
CA ARG A 62 -34.29 -11.63 -17.16
C ARG A 62 -35.37 -11.15 -16.20
N ARG A 63 -36.37 -12.02 -16.00
CA ARG A 63 -37.30 -11.92 -14.88
C ARG A 63 -36.73 -12.66 -13.66
N ILE A 64 -36.72 -11.98 -12.52
CA ILE A 64 -36.37 -12.52 -11.21
C ILE A 64 -37.64 -12.56 -10.37
N ASP A 65 -38.08 -13.75 -9.98
CA ASP A 65 -39.20 -13.90 -9.06
C ASP A 65 -38.72 -13.68 -7.62
N VAL A 66 -39.39 -12.75 -6.92
CA VAL A 66 -39.05 -12.38 -5.54
C VAL A 66 -40.09 -12.95 -4.59
N ASP A 67 -39.66 -13.72 -3.59
CA ASP A 67 -40.53 -14.36 -2.60
C ASP A 67 -40.15 -14.00 -1.16
N TRP A 68 -41.04 -14.30 -0.22
CA TRP A 68 -40.81 -14.20 1.22
C TRP A 68 -40.89 -15.58 1.85
N THR A 69 -39.77 -16.08 2.36
CA THR A 69 -39.65 -17.43 2.93
C THR A 69 -39.46 -17.42 4.45
N ASP A 70 -40.03 -18.42 5.12
CA ASP A 70 -39.75 -18.74 6.53
C ASP A 70 -38.55 -19.72 6.67
N ASP A 71 -38.11 -20.33 5.57
CA ASP A 71 -37.00 -21.29 5.53
C ASP A 71 -35.65 -20.57 5.34
N MET A 72 -35.33 -19.69 6.29
CA MET A 72 -34.08 -18.95 6.30
C MET A 72 -33.59 -18.74 7.74
N PRO A 73 -32.27 -18.84 8.02
CA PRO A 73 -31.73 -18.53 9.33
C PRO A 73 -32.15 -17.13 9.80
N GLY A 74 -32.48 -16.97 11.08
CA GLY A 74 -33.00 -15.70 11.62
C GLY A 74 -32.05 -14.49 11.48
N ASN A 75 -30.77 -14.71 11.17
CA ASN A 75 -29.78 -13.66 10.93
C ASN A 75 -29.54 -13.35 9.44
N ALA A 76 -30.11 -14.12 8.51
CA ALA A 76 -30.02 -13.88 7.07
C ALA A 76 -31.21 -13.01 6.60
N TYR A 77 -30.94 -12.14 5.63
CA TYR A 77 -31.93 -11.17 5.13
C TYR A 77 -32.54 -11.60 3.79
N GLY A 78 -31.76 -12.32 2.98
CA GLY A 78 -32.18 -12.83 1.69
C GLY A 78 -31.14 -13.78 1.10
N GLN A 79 -31.51 -14.42 -0.01
CA GLN A 79 -30.64 -15.26 -0.83
C GLN A 79 -31.17 -15.30 -2.26
N ALA A 80 -30.29 -15.32 -3.26
CA ALA A 80 -30.66 -15.60 -4.65
C ALA A 80 -30.37 -17.05 -5.05
N SER A 81 -31.25 -17.58 -5.90
CA SER A 81 -30.93 -18.78 -6.68
C SER A 81 -29.85 -18.47 -7.71
N LEU A 82 -29.41 -19.51 -8.42
CA LEU A 82 -28.35 -19.35 -9.42
C LEU A 82 -28.77 -18.49 -10.63
N VAL A 83 -30.08 -18.35 -10.90
CA VAL A 83 -30.55 -17.88 -12.20
C VAL A 83 -31.67 -16.84 -12.13
N SER A 84 -32.72 -17.06 -11.34
CA SER A 84 -33.99 -16.33 -11.54
C SER A 84 -34.88 -16.14 -10.30
N GLU A 85 -34.41 -16.45 -9.09
CA GLU A 85 -35.21 -16.30 -7.88
C GLU A 85 -34.42 -15.56 -6.80
N LEU A 86 -35.13 -14.78 -5.99
CA LEU A 86 -34.60 -14.07 -4.84
C LEU A 86 -35.58 -14.22 -3.68
N ASP A 87 -35.18 -14.91 -2.62
CA ASP A 87 -35.99 -15.06 -1.42
C ASP A 87 -35.54 -14.04 -0.37
N LEU A 88 -36.51 -13.36 0.25
CA LEU A 88 -36.31 -12.48 1.40
C LEU A 88 -36.81 -13.14 2.67
N ASN A 89 -36.17 -12.86 3.80
CA ASN A 89 -36.55 -13.45 5.08
C ASN A 89 -37.89 -12.87 5.59
N ARG A 90 -38.93 -13.71 5.67
CA ARG A 90 -40.29 -13.31 6.06
C ARG A 90 -40.36 -12.67 7.46
N ASN A 91 -39.38 -12.91 8.34
CA ASN A 91 -39.27 -12.26 9.64
C ASN A 91 -39.08 -10.73 9.56
N LEU A 92 -38.61 -10.21 8.42
CA LEU A 92 -38.37 -8.77 8.22
C LEU A 92 -39.61 -8.05 7.69
N LEU A 93 -40.55 -8.78 7.09
CA LEU A 93 -41.70 -8.25 6.36
C LEU A 93 -42.62 -7.40 7.26
N ALA A 94 -42.84 -7.82 8.51
CA ALA A 94 -43.68 -7.07 9.44
C ALA A 94 -43.13 -5.65 9.68
N SER A 95 -41.82 -5.55 9.99
CA SER A 95 -41.16 -4.26 10.23
C SER A 95 -41.02 -3.39 8.97
N LEU A 96 -40.95 -4.02 7.80
CA LEU A 96 -40.98 -3.30 6.52
C LEU A 96 -42.38 -2.69 6.28
N THR A 97 -43.43 -3.43 6.60
CA THR A 97 -44.83 -3.04 6.35
C THR A 97 -45.30 -1.94 7.29
N ASP A 98 -44.96 -2.02 8.57
CA ASP A 98 -45.33 -1.00 9.57
C ASP A 98 -44.42 0.24 9.58
N GLY A 99 -43.34 0.22 8.78
CA GLY A 99 -42.37 1.30 8.64
C GLY A 99 -41.30 1.36 9.73
N SER A 100 -41.37 0.52 10.77
CA SER A 100 -40.38 0.50 11.86
C SER A 100 -38.97 0.11 11.38
N ALA A 101 -38.85 -0.59 10.26
CA ALA A 101 -37.57 -0.94 9.64
C ALA A 101 -36.69 0.28 9.30
N ALA A 102 -37.31 1.44 9.02
CA ALA A 102 -36.58 2.66 8.66
C ALA A 102 -35.80 3.28 9.83
N THR A 103 -36.26 3.06 11.07
CA THR A 103 -35.64 3.63 12.27
C THR A 103 -34.95 2.59 13.13
N LYS A 104 -35.37 1.32 13.05
CA LYS A 104 -34.78 0.21 13.80
C LYS A 104 -33.33 -0.01 13.41
N LYS A 105 -32.42 0.31 14.34
CA LYS A 105 -30.97 0.18 14.16
C LYS A 105 -30.54 -1.28 14.15
N THR A 106 -29.50 -1.56 13.38
CA THR A 106 -28.82 -2.86 13.31
C THR A 106 -27.38 -2.72 13.79
N LEU A 107 -26.75 -3.84 14.14
CA LEU A 107 -25.30 -3.93 14.31
C LEU A 107 -24.59 -4.27 12.99
N ARG A 108 -25.33 -4.22 11.88
CA ARG A 108 -24.86 -4.50 10.53
C ARG A 108 -24.42 -3.20 9.83
N PRO A 109 -23.67 -3.29 8.72
CA PRO A 109 -22.96 -2.14 8.18
C PRO A 109 -23.83 -0.99 7.66
N HIS A 110 -25.04 -1.25 7.16
CA HIS A 110 -25.95 -0.23 6.61
C HIS A 110 -26.85 0.42 7.66
N GLY A 111 -26.80 -0.07 8.90
CA GLY A 111 -27.20 0.61 10.13
C GLY A 111 -28.69 0.64 10.46
N THR A 112 -29.60 0.41 9.50
CA THR A 112 -31.05 0.25 9.76
C THR A 112 -31.60 -0.93 9.01
N VAL A 113 -32.60 -1.62 9.56
CA VAL A 113 -33.20 -2.81 8.92
C VAL A 113 -33.62 -2.51 7.47
N ARG A 114 -34.21 -1.34 7.21
CA ARG A 114 -34.62 -0.96 5.86
C ARG A 114 -33.46 -0.82 4.86
N ARG A 115 -32.33 -0.26 5.29
CA ARG A 115 -31.14 -0.13 4.45
C ARG A 115 -30.45 -1.48 4.25
N GLU A 116 -30.40 -2.32 5.28
CA GLU A 116 -29.90 -3.70 5.15
C GLU A 116 -30.73 -4.51 4.15
N MET A 117 -32.06 -4.36 4.15
CA MET A 117 -32.93 -5.04 3.18
C MET A 117 -32.69 -4.55 1.75
N LEU A 118 -32.52 -3.24 1.54
CA LEU A 118 -32.19 -2.68 0.23
C LEU A 118 -30.83 -3.18 -0.26
N ALA A 119 -29.82 -3.12 0.60
CA ALA A 119 -28.49 -3.65 0.32
C ALA A 119 -28.54 -5.14 -0.02
N THR A 120 -29.34 -5.93 0.70
CA THR A 120 -29.54 -7.36 0.42
C THR A 120 -30.11 -7.59 -0.99
N VAL A 121 -31.15 -6.84 -1.40
CA VAL A 121 -31.69 -6.99 -2.76
C VAL A 121 -30.62 -6.67 -3.81
N VAL A 122 -29.87 -5.57 -3.62
CA VAL A 122 -28.76 -5.19 -4.50
C VAL A 122 -27.66 -6.27 -4.54
N HIS A 123 -27.29 -6.81 -3.38
CA HIS A 123 -26.28 -7.86 -3.22
C HIS A 123 -26.64 -9.10 -4.02
N GLU A 124 -27.86 -9.61 -3.82
CA GLU A 124 -28.34 -10.82 -4.48
C GLU A 124 -28.49 -10.62 -6.00
N LEU A 125 -28.98 -9.46 -6.45
CA LEU A 125 -29.02 -9.15 -7.88
C LEU A 125 -27.62 -9.07 -8.49
N THR A 126 -26.64 -8.57 -7.74
CA THR A 126 -25.24 -8.50 -8.17
C THR A 126 -24.65 -9.89 -8.38
N HIS A 127 -24.97 -10.86 -7.51
CA HIS A 127 -24.58 -12.25 -7.73
C HIS A 127 -25.15 -12.83 -9.04
N ILE A 128 -26.42 -12.53 -9.35
CA ILE A 128 -27.06 -13.01 -10.59
C ILE A 128 -26.40 -12.35 -11.82
N TYR A 129 -26.13 -11.05 -11.78
CA TYR A 129 -25.42 -10.33 -12.84
C TYR A 129 -24.02 -10.89 -13.07
N ASP A 130 -23.28 -11.12 -12.00
CA ASP A 130 -21.92 -11.63 -12.05
C ASP A 130 -21.86 -13.04 -12.64
N ARG A 131 -22.86 -13.89 -12.38
CA ARG A 131 -22.97 -15.24 -12.96
C ARG A 131 -23.38 -15.24 -14.43
N SER A 132 -23.90 -14.13 -14.96
CA SER A 132 -24.52 -14.07 -16.29
C SER A 132 -23.54 -13.88 -17.45
N ARG A 133 -22.23 -13.74 -17.19
CA ARG A 133 -21.16 -13.61 -18.20
C ARG A 133 -21.39 -12.48 -19.20
N LEU A 134 -21.79 -11.32 -18.69
CA LEU A 134 -22.22 -10.16 -19.48
C LEU A 134 -21.02 -9.31 -19.96
N TRP A 135 -19.98 -9.97 -20.49
CA TRP A 135 -18.76 -9.30 -20.94
C TRP A 135 -19.02 -8.41 -22.17
N PRO A 136 -18.43 -7.19 -22.22
CA PRO A 136 -18.31 -6.40 -23.44
C PRO A 136 -17.71 -7.21 -24.60
N ASP A 137 -18.09 -6.89 -25.84
CA ASP A 137 -17.70 -7.68 -27.02
C ASP A 137 -16.18 -7.83 -27.21
N ALA A 138 -15.42 -6.76 -26.95
CA ALA A 138 -13.96 -6.79 -27.06
C ALA A 138 -13.34 -7.77 -26.05
N GLU A 139 -13.85 -7.75 -24.81
CA GLU A 139 -13.41 -8.64 -23.74
C GLU A 139 -13.83 -10.09 -24.01
N ARG A 140 -15.08 -10.31 -24.45
CA ARG A 140 -15.56 -11.64 -24.87
C ARG A 140 -14.67 -12.26 -25.94
N LYS A 141 -14.29 -11.47 -26.96
CA LYS A 141 -13.37 -11.93 -28.03
C LYS A 141 -11.98 -12.24 -27.49
N LEU A 142 -11.49 -11.46 -26.52
CA LEU A 142 -10.21 -11.73 -25.86
C LEU A 142 -10.27 -13.03 -25.06
N ILE A 143 -11.28 -13.20 -24.21
CA ILE A 143 -11.51 -14.41 -23.40
C ILE A 143 -11.54 -15.65 -24.30
N GLN A 144 -12.39 -15.65 -25.33
CA GLN A 144 -12.51 -16.78 -26.27
C GLN A 144 -11.16 -17.14 -26.93
N ARG A 145 -10.41 -16.12 -27.40
CA ARG A 145 -9.09 -16.32 -28.00
C ARG A 145 -8.09 -16.89 -27.00
N CYS A 146 -8.09 -16.38 -25.78
CA CYS A 146 -7.19 -16.83 -24.72
C CYS A 146 -7.53 -18.24 -24.25
N THR A 147 -8.81 -18.58 -24.08
CA THR A 147 -9.27 -19.94 -23.76
C THR A 147 -8.88 -20.92 -24.87
N GLN A 148 -9.10 -20.58 -26.15
CA GLN A 148 -8.70 -21.44 -27.27
C GLN A 148 -7.19 -21.69 -27.27
N ARG A 149 -6.38 -20.64 -27.06
CA ARG A 149 -4.93 -20.75 -27.06
C ARG A 149 -4.39 -21.51 -25.85
N ASN A 150 -5.02 -21.35 -24.68
CA ASN A 150 -4.69 -22.15 -23.51
C ASN A 150 -4.96 -23.64 -23.76
N ASN A 151 -6.12 -23.96 -24.36
CA ASN A 151 -6.47 -25.34 -24.71
C ASN A 151 -5.52 -25.95 -25.74
N SER A 152 -4.94 -25.16 -26.65
CA SER A 152 -4.01 -25.66 -27.68
C SER A 152 -2.56 -25.73 -27.23
N SER A 153 -2.10 -24.77 -26.42
CA SER A 153 -0.66 -24.55 -26.15
C SER A 153 -0.30 -24.60 -24.66
N GLY A 154 -1.29 -24.76 -23.78
CA GLY A 154 -1.15 -24.67 -22.34
C GLY A 154 -0.79 -23.26 -21.85
N LEU A 155 -0.80 -23.09 -20.52
CA LEU A 155 -0.51 -21.81 -19.86
C LEU A 155 0.90 -21.27 -20.16
N VAL A 156 1.84 -22.15 -20.55
CA VAL A 156 3.21 -21.78 -20.90
C VAL A 156 3.30 -21.07 -22.27
N GLY A 157 2.31 -21.24 -23.15
CA GLY A 157 2.31 -20.68 -24.51
C GLY A 157 1.45 -19.44 -24.71
N ILE A 158 0.74 -18.96 -23.68
CA ILE A 158 -0.19 -17.83 -23.81
C ILE A 158 0.51 -16.47 -23.71
N PRO A 159 0.08 -15.45 -24.48
CA PRO A 159 0.58 -14.07 -24.37
C PRO A 159 0.26 -13.43 -23.02
N ASP A 160 0.99 -12.38 -22.65
CA ASP A 160 0.79 -11.66 -21.39
C ASP A 160 -0.65 -11.13 -21.22
N GLN A 161 -1.27 -10.63 -22.29
CA GLN A 161 -2.67 -10.17 -22.27
C GLN A 161 -3.71 -11.27 -21.98
N CYS A 162 -3.31 -12.55 -22.03
CA CYS A 162 -4.18 -13.67 -21.69
C CYS A 162 -4.06 -14.11 -20.23
N ARG A 163 -3.18 -13.51 -19.44
CA ARG A 163 -3.05 -13.83 -18.01
C ARG A 163 -4.35 -13.51 -17.28
N GLY A 164 -4.93 -14.53 -16.64
CA GLY A 164 -6.22 -14.44 -15.95
C GLY A 164 -7.45 -14.38 -16.87
N GLN A 165 -7.29 -14.48 -18.20
CA GLN A 165 -8.41 -14.41 -19.15
C GLN A 165 -8.95 -15.78 -19.58
N SER A 166 -8.12 -16.82 -19.55
CA SER A 166 -8.50 -18.15 -20.07
C SER A 166 -9.61 -18.84 -19.30
N ASP A 167 -9.72 -18.57 -17.99
CA ASP A 167 -10.59 -19.27 -17.05
C ASP A 167 -11.75 -18.39 -16.54
N ARG A 168 -12.07 -17.32 -17.27
CA ARG A 168 -13.19 -16.41 -16.94
C ARG A 168 -14.52 -17.15 -16.99
N ARG A 169 -15.24 -17.11 -15.88
CA ARG A 169 -16.55 -17.73 -15.62
C ARG A 169 -17.60 -16.72 -15.20
N PHE A 170 -17.17 -15.56 -14.67
CA PHE A 170 -18.03 -14.51 -14.14
C PHE A 170 -17.83 -13.20 -14.91
N THR A 171 -18.81 -12.31 -14.80
CA THR A 171 -18.76 -10.98 -15.43
C THR A 171 -17.66 -10.14 -14.79
N LEU A 172 -17.61 -10.10 -13.45
CA LEU A 172 -16.75 -9.22 -12.65
C LEU A 172 -15.82 -9.99 -11.71
N SER A 173 -16.33 -10.99 -10.97
CA SER A 173 -15.61 -11.58 -9.82
C SER A 173 -14.33 -12.34 -10.18
N ASP A 174 -14.08 -12.60 -11.46
CA ASP A 174 -12.81 -13.14 -11.93
C ASP A 174 -12.10 -12.23 -12.96
N ASP A 175 -12.55 -10.99 -13.08
CA ASP A 175 -11.88 -9.97 -13.86
C ASP A 175 -10.45 -9.72 -13.31
N PRO A 176 -9.40 -9.84 -14.15
CA PRO A 176 -8.03 -9.68 -13.67
C PRO A 176 -7.73 -8.34 -13.04
N ARG A 177 -8.32 -7.26 -13.57
CA ARG A 177 -8.15 -5.90 -13.08
C ARG A 177 -8.87 -5.72 -11.74
N LEU A 178 -10.11 -6.21 -11.62
CA LEU A 178 -10.83 -6.18 -10.35
C LEU A 178 -10.06 -6.95 -9.28
N LEU A 179 -9.61 -8.17 -9.56
CA LEU A 179 -8.91 -9.01 -8.59
C LEU A 179 -7.61 -8.34 -8.08
N ASP A 180 -6.91 -7.60 -8.93
CA ASP A 180 -5.73 -6.83 -8.53
C ASP A 180 -6.07 -5.64 -7.60
N LEU A 181 -7.25 -5.05 -7.77
CA LEU A 181 -7.78 -4.00 -6.87
C LEU A 181 -8.31 -4.58 -5.56
N ALA A 182 -8.98 -5.73 -5.65
CA ALA A 182 -9.72 -6.36 -4.57
C ALA A 182 -8.83 -7.10 -3.56
N GLY A 183 -7.56 -7.36 -3.88
CA GLY A 183 -6.60 -8.02 -2.98
C GLY A 183 -6.31 -9.49 -3.30
N TRP A 184 -6.85 -10.03 -4.40
CA TRP A 184 -6.46 -11.32 -4.99
C TRP A 184 -5.50 -11.10 -6.16
N GLN A 185 -4.43 -10.35 -5.88
CA GLN A 185 -3.46 -9.91 -6.89
C GLN A 185 -2.75 -11.08 -7.56
N GLN A 186 -2.30 -10.87 -8.79
CA GLN A 186 -1.44 -11.83 -9.47
C GLN A 186 -0.10 -11.99 -8.72
N TYR A 187 0.29 -13.22 -8.42
CA TYR A 187 1.63 -13.55 -7.92
C TYR A 187 2.69 -13.15 -8.96
N VAL A 188 3.83 -12.64 -8.48
CA VAL A 188 5.02 -12.42 -9.31
C VAL A 188 5.85 -13.70 -9.32
N GLY A 189 6.30 -14.13 -10.51
CA GLY A 189 7.09 -15.35 -10.64
C GLY A 189 6.27 -16.64 -10.73
N ARG A 190 4.94 -16.56 -10.59
CA ARG A 190 4.00 -17.70 -10.73
C ARG A 190 3.04 -17.55 -11.90
N ARG A 191 3.42 -16.74 -12.89
CA ARG A 191 2.84 -16.75 -14.24
C ARG A 191 1.31 -16.73 -14.29
N GLY A 192 0.71 -15.72 -13.68
CA GLY A 192 -0.75 -15.54 -13.74
C GLY A 192 -1.53 -16.20 -12.61
N GLU A 193 -0.91 -17.06 -11.79
CA GLU A 193 -1.53 -17.52 -10.55
C GLU A 193 -1.85 -16.33 -9.64
N ARG A 194 -2.92 -16.44 -8.86
CA ARG A 194 -3.43 -15.37 -7.99
C ARG A 194 -3.36 -15.75 -6.52
N GLU A 195 -3.20 -14.73 -5.68
CA GLU A 195 -3.29 -14.89 -4.24
C GLU A 195 -4.59 -15.58 -3.84
N GLN A 196 -4.50 -16.53 -2.90
CA GLN A 196 -5.66 -17.29 -2.42
C GLN A 196 -6.30 -16.65 -1.19
N HIS A 197 -5.55 -15.82 -0.47
CA HIS A 197 -6.01 -15.15 0.75
C HIS A 197 -5.93 -13.65 0.55
N ASN A 198 -7.02 -12.95 0.85
CA ASN A 198 -7.05 -11.50 0.78
C ASN A 198 -6.36 -10.89 2.01
N ARG A 199 -5.38 -10.02 1.77
CA ARG A 199 -4.62 -9.32 2.82
C ARG A 199 -5.03 -7.86 3.00
N GLN A 200 -6.03 -7.39 2.26
CA GLN A 200 -6.61 -6.04 2.38
C GLN A 200 -7.79 -6.06 3.36
N ILE A 201 -7.53 -6.51 4.59
CA ILE A 201 -8.55 -6.75 5.62
C ILE A 201 -8.84 -5.52 6.48
N ALA A 202 -7.88 -4.61 6.60
CA ALA A 202 -8.04 -3.42 7.41
C ALA A 202 -8.94 -2.43 6.68
N ARG A 203 -9.72 -1.64 7.45
CA ARG A 203 -10.64 -0.63 6.89
C ARG A 203 -11.63 -1.22 5.87
N SER A 204 -12.03 -2.47 6.08
CA SER A 204 -13.13 -3.11 5.35
C SER A 204 -14.48 -2.56 5.83
N PRO A 205 -15.42 -2.20 4.93
CA PRO A 205 -16.77 -1.82 5.31
C PRO A 205 -17.58 -3.00 5.87
N ASP A 206 -17.32 -4.20 5.36
CA ASP A 206 -17.85 -5.47 5.86
C ASP A 206 -16.81 -6.55 5.55
N ILE A 207 -16.26 -7.19 6.59
CA ILE A 207 -15.20 -8.19 6.45
C ILE A 207 -15.64 -9.39 5.61
N TYR A 208 -16.95 -9.61 5.47
CA TYR A 208 -17.52 -10.64 4.61
C TYR A 208 -17.06 -10.51 3.15
N GLU A 209 -16.75 -9.29 2.69
CA GLU A 209 -16.22 -9.03 1.34
C GLU A 209 -14.95 -9.83 1.04
N THR A 210 -14.17 -10.18 2.07
CA THR A 210 -12.87 -10.86 1.91
C THR A 210 -12.99 -12.38 1.81
N SER A 211 -14.20 -12.93 1.98
CA SER A 211 -14.44 -14.38 1.97
C SER A 211 -14.29 -15.00 0.58
N SER A 212 -14.71 -14.30 -0.46
CA SER A 212 -14.49 -14.70 -1.85
C SER A 212 -14.60 -13.50 -2.79
N PRO A 213 -14.04 -13.56 -4.01
CA PRO A 213 -14.22 -12.49 -5.00
C PRO A 213 -15.68 -12.18 -5.35
N LYS A 214 -16.59 -13.15 -5.23
CA LYS A 214 -18.02 -12.94 -5.49
C LYS A 214 -18.68 -12.08 -4.42
N GLU A 215 -18.39 -12.40 -3.16
CA GLU A 215 -18.84 -11.60 -2.03
C GLU A 215 -18.20 -10.22 -2.07
N PHE A 216 -16.94 -10.13 -2.48
CA PHE A 216 -16.28 -8.85 -2.68
C PHE A 216 -17.06 -7.94 -3.64
N VAL A 217 -17.41 -8.46 -4.81
CA VAL A 217 -18.17 -7.68 -5.80
C VAL A 217 -19.53 -7.28 -5.25
N ALA A 218 -20.27 -8.22 -4.65
CA ALA A 218 -21.62 -7.96 -4.16
C ALA A 218 -21.62 -6.91 -3.04
N VAL A 219 -20.77 -7.08 -2.01
CA VAL A 219 -20.62 -6.10 -0.94
C VAL A 219 -20.22 -4.75 -1.50
N ASN A 220 -19.19 -4.66 -2.34
CA ASN A 220 -18.75 -3.36 -2.88
C ASN A 220 -19.77 -2.69 -3.80
N MET A 221 -20.63 -3.47 -4.46
CA MET A 221 -21.73 -2.95 -5.27
C MET A 221 -22.80 -2.28 -4.40
N GLU A 222 -23.09 -2.81 -3.20
CA GLU A 222 -23.97 -2.16 -2.23
C GLU A 222 -23.45 -0.76 -1.90
N TYR A 223 -22.17 -0.63 -1.54
CA TYR A 223 -21.59 0.66 -1.19
C TYR A 223 -21.47 1.59 -2.39
N PHE A 224 -21.07 1.09 -3.55
CA PHE A 224 -20.99 1.90 -4.76
C PHE A 224 -22.34 2.54 -5.10
N LEU A 225 -23.46 1.84 -4.92
CA LEU A 225 -24.80 2.35 -5.24
C LEU A 225 -25.44 3.15 -4.11
N LEU A 226 -25.21 2.76 -2.86
CA LEU A 226 -25.99 3.24 -1.71
C LEU A 226 -25.22 4.19 -0.78
N ASP A 227 -23.89 4.26 -0.88
CA ASP A 227 -23.04 5.13 -0.07
C ASP A 227 -22.44 6.29 -0.89
N PRO A 228 -22.92 7.54 -0.71
CA PRO A 228 -22.38 8.72 -1.38
C PRO A 228 -20.87 8.96 -1.14
N SER A 229 -20.32 8.41 -0.06
CA SER A 229 -18.90 8.56 0.29
C SER A 229 -17.99 7.51 -0.37
N TYR A 230 -18.54 6.49 -1.05
CA TYR A 230 -17.76 5.36 -1.60
C TYR A 230 -16.66 5.82 -2.56
N ALA A 231 -16.95 6.82 -3.40
CA ALA A 231 -15.97 7.38 -4.34
C ALA A 231 -14.74 7.99 -3.65
N CYS A 232 -14.89 8.49 -2.42
CA CYS A 232 -13.82 9.09 -1.65
C CYS A 232 -13.11 8.05 -0.75
N ARG A 233 -13.81 6.98 -0.39
CA ARG A 233 -13.29 5.89 0.46
C ARG A 233 -12.54 4.82 -0.35
N ARG A 234 -13.01 4.47 -1.54
CA ARG A 234 -12.44 3.44 -2.43
C ARG A 234 -12.38 3.96 -3.88
N PRO A 235 -11.56 5.00 -4.16
CA PRO A 235 -11.53 5.65 -5.47
C PRO A 235 -11.16 4.70 -6.62
N SER A 236 -10.27 3.74 -6.41
CA SER A 236 -9.88 2.79 -7.47
C SER A 236 -11.03 1.89 -7.89
N LEU A 237 -11.80 1.38 -6.93
CA LEU A 237 -12.96 0.51 -7.20
C LEU A 237 -14.15 1.30 -7.74
N TYR A 238 -14.41 2.50 -7.22
CA TYR A 238 -15.43 3.39 -7.78
C TYR A 238 -15.18 3.64 -9.27
N ARG A 239 -13.94 3.92 -9.64
CA ARG A 239 -13.58 4.14 -11.05
C ARG A 239 -13.77 2.87 -11.88
N TYR A 240 -13.38 1.71 -11.36
CA TYR A 240 -13.58 0.43 -12.04
C TYR A 240 -15.07 0.20 -12.35
N TYR A 241 -15.97 0.36 -11.36
CA TYR A 241 -17.41 0.21 -11.59
C TYR A 241 -17.96 1.27 -12.54
N GLN A 242 -17.52 2.52 -12.39
CA GLN A 242 -17.92 3.60 -13.28
C GLN A 242 -17.57 3.31 -14.74
N GLU A 243 -16.35 2.80 -15.00
CA GLU A 243 -15.89 2.42 -16.34
C GLU A 243 -16.65 1.21 -16.88
N HIS A 244 -16.84 0.18 -16.05
CA HIS A 244 -17.59 -1.02 -16.44
C HIS A 244 -19.03 -0.71 -16.84
N PHE A 245 -19.74 0.06 -16.01
CA PHE A 245 -21.14 0.40 -16.28
C PHE A 245 -21.31 1.60 -17.23
N GLY A 246 -20.26 2.39 -17.46
CA GLY A 246 -20.36 3.68 -18.16
C GLY A 246 -21.24 4.68 -17.40
N TRP A 247 -21.40 4.48 -16.09
CA TRP A 247 -22.36 5.16 -15.23
C TRP A 247 -21.92 5.10 -13.77
N ALA A 248 -22.25 6.11 -12.99
CA ALA A 248 -22.13 6.09 -11.54
C ALA A 248 -23.28 6.89 -10.89
N PRO A 249 -23.59 6.66 -9.60
CA PRO A 249 -24.65 7.41 -8.92
C PRO A 249 -24.40 8.91 -8.91
N ALA A 250 -25.48 9.68 -9.01
CA ALA A 250 -25.43 11.15 -8.98
C ALA A 250 -25.13 11.70 -7.58
N ALA A 251 -25.63 11.01 -6.54
CA ALA A 251 -25.35 11.35 -5.16
C ALA A 251 -23.91 10.94 -4.81
N LYS A 252 -23.02 11.93 -4.65
CA LYS A 252 -21.62 11.73 -4.32
C LYS A 252 -21.12 12.86 -3.43
N ASP A 253 -20.38 12.49 -2.39
CA ASP A 253 -19.71 13.46 -1.53
C ASP A 253 -18.56 14.17 -2.25
N THR A 254 -18.24 15.38 -1.80
CA THR A 254 -17.05 16.08 -2.30
C THR A 254 -15.80 15.47 -1.69
N CYS A 255 -15.03 14.76 -2.51
CA CYS A 255 -13.79 14.13 -2.06
C CYS A 255 -12.69 15.16 -1.80
N SER A 256 -11.86 14.90 -0.79
CA SER A 256 -10.60 15.61 -0.61
C SER A 256 -9.72 15.47 -1.86
N LYS A 257 -8.94 16.53 -2.16
CA LYS A 257 -7.90 16.48 -3.19
C LYS A 257 -6.65 15.74 -2.72
N THR A 258 -6.46 15.64 -1.40
CA THR A 258 -5.28 15.02 -0.79
C THR A 258 -5.62 13.69 -0.13
N PHE A 259 -4.63 12.80 -0.09
CA PHE A 259 -4.68 11.56 0.67
C PHE A 259 -3.87 11.69 1.95
N ALA A 260 -4.48 11.32 3.08
CA ALA A 260 -3.78 11.23 4.35
C ALA A 260 -2.87 9.99 4.40
N PHE A 261 -1.73 10.11 5.08
CA PHE A 261 -0.84 9.00 5.40
C PHE A 261 -0.20 9.19 6.77
N LEU A 262 0.24 8.11 7.41
CA LEU A 262 1.12 8.19 8.56
C LEU A 262 2.58 8.11 8.11
N ASN A 263 3.30 9.18 8.40
CA ASN A 263 4.74 9.27 8.25
C ASN A 263 5.40 8.31 9.24
N ALA A 264 6.02 7.25 8.72
CA ALA A 264 6.77 6.29 9.53
C ALA A 264 8.23 6.72 9.77
N GLY A 265 8.49 8.03 9.66
CA GLY A 265 9.82 8.58 9.82
C GLY A 265 10.33 8.49 11.26
N SER A 266 11.66 8.50 11.41
CA SER A 266 12.32 8.45 12.72
C SER A 266 12.41 9.82 13.42
N ASP A 267 11.99 10.89 12.74
CA ASP A 267 11.90 12.24 13.30
C ASP A 267 10.58 12.40 14.07
N PHE A 268 10.60 11.99 15.35
CA PHE A 268 9.46 12.07 16.23
C PHE A 268 9.06 13.50 16.63
N ALA A 269 9.80 14.53 16.21
CA ALA A 269 9.44 15.93 16.44
C ALA A 269 8.46 16.48 15.40
N LYS A 270 8.22 15.77 14.29
CA LYS A 270 7.24 16.15 13.26
C LYS A 270 5.92 15.44 13.44
N THR A 271 4.80 16.11 13.15
CA THR A 271 3.46 15.51 13.17
C THR A 271 3.43 14.24 12.32
N PRO A 272 2.93 13.10 12.82
CA PRO A 272 2.95 11.82 12.08
C PRO A 272 1.98 11.83 10.91
N LEU A 273 0.84 12.52 11.04
CA LEU A 273 -0.15 12.61 9.97
C LEU A 273 0.32 13.57 8.88
N GLY A 274 0.65 13.02 7.71
CA GLY A 274 0.96 13.76 6.49
C GLY A 274 -0.17 13.70 5.47
N GLN A 275 -0.09 14.56 4.46
CA GLN A 275 -1.01 14.56 3.32
C GLN A 275 -0.23 14.65 2.01
N VAL A 276 -0.67 13.92 0.99
CA VAL A 276 -0.12 13.97 -0.36
C VAL A 276 -1.19 14.42 -1.34
N ASP A 277 -0.87 15.44 -2.13
CA ASP A 277 -1.70 15.91 -3.25
C ASP A 277 -1.20 15.26 -4.55
N PRO A 278 -1.98 14.38 -5.19
CA PRO A 278 -1.62 13.78 -6.47
C PRO A 278 -1.30 14.80 -7.57
N GLU A 279 -1.91 16.00 -7.55
CA GLU A 279 -1.66 17.04 -8.56
C GLU A 279 -0.24 17.60 -8.47
N ARG A 280 0.36 17.63 -7.26
CA ARG A 280 1.73 18.10 -6.99
C ARG A 280 2.81 17.07 -7.34
N VAL A 281 2.45 15.80 -7.54
CA VAL A 281 3.43 14.75 -7.88
C VAL A 281 3.86 14.90 -9.33
N TYR A 282 5.08 15.34 -9.59
CA TYR A 282 5.64 15.49 -10.94
C TYR A 282 5.91 14.15 -11.62
N ALA A 283 6.59 13.23 -10.91
CA ALA A 283 7.02 11.94 -11.43
C ALA A 283 7.03 10.88 -10.33
N VAL A 284 6.99 9.62 -10.74
CA VAL A 284 7.31 8.47 -9.88
C VAL A 284 8.60 7.87 -10.40
N ASP A 285 9.60 7.76 -9.54
CA ASP A 285 10.86 7.13 -9.87
C ASP A 285 10.94 5.74 -9.20
N TYR A 286 11.53 4.77 -9.90
CA TYR A 286 12.06 3.56 -9.32
C TYR A 286 13.32 3.90 -8.54
N LEU A 287 13.23 3.87 -7.20
CA LEU A 287 14.33 4.17 -6.30
C LEU A 287 15.00 2.85 -5.88
N LEU A 288 16.25 2.67 -6.31
CA LEU A 288 17.03 1.47 -6.08
C LEU A 288 18.22 1.77 -5.17
N ALA A 289 18.30 1.07 -4.03
CA ALA A 289 19.54 0.97 -3.28
C ALA A 289 20.43 -0.10 -3.91
N GLU A 290 21.62 0.27 -4.38
CA GLU A 290 22.53 -0.63 -5.10
C GLU A 290 22.98 -1.81 -4.24
N ALA A 291 23.37 -2.92 -4.86
CA ALA A 291 23.84 -4.08 -4.11
C ALA A 291 25.14 -3.80 -3.33
N ASN A 292 25.32 -4.43 -2.17
CA ASN A 292 26.60 -4.42 -1.44
C ASN A 292 27.12 -5.85 -1.18
N GLN A 293 28.24 -5.96 -0.46
CA GLN A 293 28.89 -7.24 -0.15
C GLN A 293 28.17 -8.07 0.94
N ASN A 294 27.21 -7.49 1.66
CA ASN A 294 26.46 -8.20 2.71
C ASN A 294 25.42 -9.15 2.10
N LEU A 295 25.38 -10.40 2.58
CA LEU A 295 24.54 -11.50 2.06
C LEU A 295 23.09 -11.10 1.75
N PHE A 296 22.45 -10.26 2.58
CA PHE A 296 21.05 -9.85 2.46
C PHE A 296 20.80 -8.62 1.58
N SER A 297 21.86 -7.91 1.20
CA SER A 297 21.82 -6.67 0.40
C SER A 297 22.47 -6.85 -0.98
N ARG A 298 22.87 -8.09 -1.34
CA ARG A 298 23.47 -8.46 -2.63
C ARG A 298 22.56 -8.24 -3.85
N TRP A 299 21.27 -8.03 -3.63
CA TRP A 299 20.27 -7.97 -4.72
C TRP A 299 19.64 -6.59 -4.88
N GLY A 300 20.06 -5.62 -4.05
CA GLY A 300 19.46 -4.30 -3.98
C GLY A 300 18.22 -4.25 -3.11
N HIS A 301 17.68 -3.04 -2.91
CA HIS A 301 16.35 -2.82 -2.32
C HIS A 301 15.58 -1.84 -3.22
N SER A 302 14.38 -2.21 -3.68
CA SER A 302 13.55 -1.34 -4.51
C SER A 302 12.48 -0.63 -3.69
N MET A 303 12.19 0.59 -4.10
CA MET A 303 11.19 1.48 -3.56
C MET A 303 10.66 2.36 -4.69
N LEU A 304 9.54 3.06 -4.48
CA LEU A 304 9.13 4.13 -5.37
C LEU A 304 9.35 5.48 -4.69
N ARG A 305 9.96 6.43 -5.40
CA ARG A 305 10.02 7.83 -4.96
C ARG A 305 8.93 8.61 -5.67
N LEU A 306 8.13 9.31 -4.88
CA LEU A 306 7.25 10.38 -5.35
C LEU A 306 8.06 11.66 -5.44
N VAL A 307 8.25 12.18 -6.65
CA VAL A 307 8.85 13.50 -6.89
C VAL A 307 7.74 14.54 -6.78
N ILE A 308 7.76 15.33 -5.72
CA ILE A 308 6.66 16.20 -5.29
C ILE A 308 7.15 17.64 -5.33
N CYS A 309 6.44 18.49 -6.06
CA CYS A 309 6.74 19.91 -6.13
C CYS A 309 6.42 20.60 -4.81
N ALA A 310 7.26 21.56 -4.39
CA ALA A 310 6.96 22.44 -3.27
C ALA A 310 5.64 23.20 -3.46
N PRO A 311 4.94 23.58 -2.37
CA PRO A 311 3.71 24.36 -2.48
C PRO A 311 3.93 25.64 -3.30
N GLY A 312 3.05 25.90 -4.27
CA GLY A 312 3.17 27.05 -5.18
C GLY A 312 4.15 26.87 -6.34
N ARG A 313 4.96 25.81 -6.39
CA ARG A 313 5.82 25.50 -7.54
C ARG A 313 4.99 24.86 -8.67
N PRO A 314 5.07 25.38 -9.91
CA PRO A 314 4.48 24.69 -11.07
C PRO A 314 5.10 23.31 -11.28
N ARG A 315 4.26 22.34 -11.64
CA ARG A 315 4.72 20.97 -11.88
C ARG A 315 5.67 20.90 -13.08
N GLY A 316 6.90 20.43 -12.85
CA GLY A 316 7.93 20.31 -13.87
C GLY A 316 9.25 19.72 -13.33
N PRO A 317 10.30 19.64 -14.18
CA PRO A 317 11.59 19.05 -13.81
C PRO A 317 12.22 19.64 -12.54
N ASP A 318 12.02 20.94 -12.30
CA ASP A 318 12.56 21.64 -11.12
C ASP A 318 12.04 21.10 -9.78
N CYS A 319 10.90 20.38 -9.78
CA CYS A 319 10.40 19.74 -8.57
C CYS A 319 11.40 18.73 -7.99
N ARG A 320 12.33 18.20 -8.80
CA ARG A 320 13.40 17.32 -8.33
C ARG A 320 14.31 17.96 -7.28
N LEU A 321 14.38 19.29 -7.24
CA LEU A 321 15.19 20.05 -6.29
C LEU A 321 14.50 20.20 -4.92
N ASP A 322 13.19 19.95 -4.83
CA ASP A 322 12.40 20.06 -3.59
C ASP A 322 12.50 18.76 -2.76
N LEU A 323 13.74 18.32 -2.46
CA LEU A 323 14.02 17.01 -1.85
C LEU A 323 13.32 16.78 -0.51
N ASP A 324 13.03 17.85 0.24
CA ASP A 324 12.33 17.82 1.52
C ASP A 324 10.83 17.52 1.39
N GLN A 325 10.27 17.69 0.19
CA GLN A 325 8.87 17.40 -0.12
C GLN A 325 8.66 15.95 -0.58
N HIS A 326 9.73 15.27 -0.99
CA HIS A 326 9.64 13.95 -1.59
C HIS A 326 9.34 12.86 -0.59
N LEU A 327 8.52 11.90 -1.02
CA LEU A 327 8.15 10.73 -0.25
C LEU A 327 8.66 9.47 -0.93
N VAL A 328 8.97 8.46 -0.13
CA VAL A 328 9.38 7.14 -0.58
C VAL A 328 8.35 6.13 -0.10
N LEU A 329 7.79 5.40 -1.06
CA LEU A 329 6.93 4.25 -0.87
C LEU A 329 7.82 3.02 -0.75
N SER A 330 7.90 2.44 0.44
CA SER A 330 8.82 1.34 0.75
C SER A 330 8.07 0.17 1.36
N TYR A 331 8.06 -0.98 0.68
CA TYR A 331 7.67 -2.23 1.31
C TYR A 331 8.86 -2.75 2.10
N ARG A 332 8.74 -2.72 3.42
CA ARG A 332 9.77 -3.19 4.34
C ARG A 332 9.23 -4.38 5.13
N ALA A 333 10.11 -5.31 5.48
CA ALA A 333 9.87 -6.23 6.58
C ALA A 333 9.89 -5.43 7.88
N PHE A 334 8.78 -4.78 8.21
CA PHE A 334 8.70 -4.07 9.48
C PHE A 334 8.41 -5.06 10.58
N VAL A 335 9.24 -4.95 11.59
CA VAL A 335 9.22 -5.81 12.75
C VAL A 335 8.32 -5.12 13.79
N GLY A 336 7.03 -5.44 13.78
CA GLY A 336 6.17 -5.15 14.94
C GLY A 336 6.53 -6.00 16.17
N ASP A 337 7.60 -6.79 16.10
CA ASP A 337 7.85 -7.91 17.01
C ASP A 337 9.33 -8.35 16.99
N VAL A 338 10.31 -7.50 17.37
CA VAL A 338 11.80 -7.69 17.49
C VAL A 338 12.56 -8.79 16.68
N GLN A 339 11.95 -9.47 15.71
CA GLN A 339 12.51 -10.56 14.92
C GLN A 339 12.94 -9.98 13.57
N LEU A 340 14.25 -9.96 13.31
CA LEU A 340 14.77 -10.29 11.97
C LEU A 340 15.64 -11.52 12.18
N SER A 341 14.98 -12.66 12.34
CA SER A 341 15.55 -13.98 12.09
C SER A 341 15.57 -14.23 10.58
N SER A 342 16.74 -14.60 10.07
CA SER A 342 16.94 -15.02 8.67
C SER A 342 16.06 -16.21 8.29
N TRP A 343 15.73 -17.08 9.25
CA TRP A 343 14.83 -18.21 9.05
C TRP A 343 13.37 -17.76 8.89
N ASP A 344 12.92 -16.82 9.73
CA ASP A 344 11.53 -16.33 9.73
C ASP A 344 11.18 -15.52 8.48
N GLY A 345 12.18 -14.89 7.83
CA GLY A 345 12.01 -14.25 6.51
C GLY A 345 12.12 -15.21 5.32
N LEU A 346 12.64 -16.43 5.52
CA LEU A 346 12.56 -17.52 4.55
C LEU A 346 11.21 -18.25 4.62
N VAL A 347 10.56 -18.28 5.79
CA VAL A 347 9.22 -18.89 6.00
C VAL A 347 8.05 -17.89 6.00
N GLY A 348 8.32 -16.58 5.87
CA GLY A 348 7.30 -15.54 5.65
C GLY A 348 6.49 -15.08 6.85
N LYS A 349 7.13 -15.00 8.02
CA LYS A 349 6.48 -14.56 9.26
C LYS A 349 6.47 -13.04 9.47
N TYR A 350 7.13 -12.27 8.60
CA TYR A 350 7.10 -10.80 8.71
C TYR A 350 5.86 -10.24 8.03
N PRO A 351 5.23 -9.20 8.56
CA PRO A 351 4.18 -8.51 7.82
C PRO A 351 4.79 -7.70 6.66
N SER A 352 4.19 -7.79 5.48
CA SER A 352 4.48 -6.92 4.33
C SER A 352 3.53 -5.74 4.41
N ARG A 353 4.08 -4.53 4.56
CA ARG A 353 3.31 -3.29 4.68
C ARG A 353 3.97 -2.17 3.90
N LEU A 354 3.15 -1.23 3.43
CA LEU A 354 3.60 -0.07 2.69
C LEU A 354 3.91 1.09 3.64
N PHE A 355 5.20 1.41 3.76
CA PHE A 355 5.67 2.57 4.51
C PHE A 355 5.80 3.79 3.59
N ILE A 356 5.41 4.94 4.13
CA ILE A 356 5.59 6.24 3.48
C ILE A 356 6.61 7.01 4.33
N LEU A 357 7.77 7.27 3.73
CA LEU A 357 8.95 7.83 4.42
C LEU A 357 9.43 9.12 3.73
N PRO A 358 10.01 10.08 4.46
CA PRO A 358 10.68 11.21 3.84
C PRO A 358 11.92 10.75 3.07
N LEU A 359 12.14 11.29 1.87
CA LEU A 359 13.31 10.95 1.06
C LEU A 359 14.63 11.19 1.81
N SER A 360 14.73 12.26 2.58
CA SER A 360 15.94 12.58 3.35
C SER A 360 16.36 11.47 4.32
N GLN A 361 15.38 10.80 4.95
CA GLN A 361 15.65 9.67 5.84
C GLN A 361 16.18 8.47 5.06
N VAL A 362 15.59 8.16 3.91
CA VAL A 362 16.02 7.05 3.06
C VAL A 362 17.42 7.29 2.50
N ILE A 363 17.73 8.53 2.09
CA ILE A 363 19.08 8.92 1.69
C ILE A 363 20.07 8.67 2.82
N ASP A 364 19.79 9.15 4.03
CA ASP A 364 20.70 8.99 5.16
C ASP A 364 20.89 7.52 5.56
N GLU A 365 19.80 6.75 5.61
CA GLU A 365 19.81 5.31 5.88
C GLU A 365 20.73 4.55 4.91
N TYR A 366 20.54 4.72 3.60
CA TYR A 366 21.34 3.98 2.63
C TYR A 366 22.74 4.56 2.43
N THR A 367 22.88 5.87 2.26
CA THR A 367 24.17 6.47 1.85
C THR A 367 25.16 6.64 3.00
N LYS A 368 24.70 6.93 4.21
CA LYS A 368 25.57 7.19 5.38
C LYS A 368 25.70 5.99 6.30
N THR A 369 24.64 5.19 6.42
CA THR A 369 24.55 4.11 7.41
C THR A 369 24.83 2.75 6.77
N GLU A 370 24.16 2.39 5.68
CA GLU A 370 24.47 1.16 4.93
C GLU A 370 25.63 1.30 3.93
N LEU A 371 26.11 2.53 3.71
CA LEU A 371 27.18 2.87 2.77
C LEU A 371 26.90 2.43 1.32
N ARG A 372 25.64 2.55 0.89
CA ARG A 372 25.15 2.19 -0.45
C ARG A 372 24.68 3.43 -1.20
N SER A 373 24.97 3.47 -2.49
CA SER A 373 24.42 4.51 -3.36
C SER A 373 22.94 4.23 -3.66
N LEU A 374 22.20 5.30 -3.94
CA LEU A 374 20.83 5.24 -4.42
C LEU A 374 20.75 5.74 -5.87
N ALA A 375 20.04 5.00 -6.70
CA ALA A 375 19.65 5.41 -8.06
C ALA A 375 18.14 5.67 -8.09
N SER A 376 17.73 6.84 -8.59
CA SER A 376 16.34 7.28 -8.72
C SER A 376 16.00 7.36 -10.21
N VAL A 377 15.43 6.30 -10.76
CA VAL A 377 15.18 6.15 -12.21
C VAL A 377 13.74 6.49 -12.54
N PRO A 378 13.45 7.52 -13.35
CA PRO A 378 12.08 7.89 -13.73
C PRO A 378 11.32 6.73 -14.39
N LEU A 379 10.09 6.52 -13.96
CA LEU A 379 9.15 5.64 -14.66
C LEU A 379 8.40 6.45 -15.73
N ASN A 380 8.23 5.86 -16.91
CA ASN A 380 7.50 6.45 -18.02
C ASN A 380 5.99 6.24 -17.82
N LEU A 381 5.42 7.00 -16.88
CA LEU A 381 4.00 6.98 -16.54
C LEU A 381 3.29 8.23 -17.09
N SER A 382 2.08 8.03 -17.60
CA SER A 382 1.18 9.13 -17.91
C SER A 382 0.74 9.85 -16.62
N ARG A 383 0.24 11.08 -16.78
CA ARG A 383 -0.30 11.87 -15.66
C ARG A 383 -1.33 11.10 -14.83
N ARG A 384 -2.25 10.41 -15.53
CA ARG A 384 -3.30 9.61 -14.90
C ARG A 384 -2.72 8.41 -14.15
N GLU A 385 -1.74 7.71 -14.72
CA GLU A 385 -1.06 6.60 -14.05
C GLU A 385 -0.31 7.06 -12.78
N ILE A 386 0.29 8.25 -12.78
CA ILE A 386 0.93 8.81 -11.57
C ILE A 386 -0.12 9.04 -10.48
N GLU A 387 -1.23 9.70 -10.81
CA GLU A 387 -2.32 9.95 -9.85
C GLU A 387 -2.93 8.66 -9.31
N ASP A 388 -3.12 7.66 -10.18
CA ASP A 388 -3.67 6.37 -9.81
C ASP A 388 -2.71 5.53 -8.97
N VAL A 389 -1.40 5.60 -9.21
CA VAL A 389 -0.38 4.98 -8.33
C VAL A 389 -0.36 5.65 -6.96
N VAL A 390 -0.46 6.98 -6.88
CA VAL A 390 -0.51 7.71 -5.60
C VAL A 390 -1.77 7.34 -4.81
N GLY A 391 -2.93 7.35 -5.47
CA GLY A 391 -4.19 6.93 -4.85
C GLY A 391 -4.17 5.47 -4.40
N ARG A 392 -3.65 4.57 -5.24
CA ARG A 392 -3.51 3.14 -4.88
C ARG A 392 -2.53 2.94 -3.74
N ALA A 393 -1.43 3.68 -3.69
CA ALA A 393 -0.48 3.63 -2.59
C ALA A 393 -1.14 4.06 -1.27
N ALA A 394 -1.97 5.11 -1.29
CA ALA A 394 -2.75 5.50 -0.12
C ALA A 394 -3.72 4.39 0.31
N GLU A 395 -4.47 3.79 -0.62
CA GLU A 395 -5.38 2.67 -0.31
C GLU A 395 -4.63 1.51 0.36
N MET A 396 -3.49 1.11 -0.22
CA MET A 396 -2.65 0.03 0.32
C MET A 396 -2.06 0.37 1.69
N HIS A 397 -1.65 1.63 1.91
CA HIS A 397 -1.14 2.07 3.22
C HIS A 397 -2.18 1.89 4.34
N TRP A 398 -3.47 2.12 4.05
CA TRP A 398 -4.55 2.02 5.03
C TRP A 398 -5.20 0.64 5.13
N SER A 399 -5.17 -0.20 4.10
CA SER A 399 -5.91 -1.47 4.07
C SER A 399 -5.05 -2.74 4.18
N TYR A 400 -3.77 -2.68 3.82
CA TYR A 400 -2.96 -3.87 3.60
C TYR A 400 -2.18 -4.32 4.84
N ASP A 401 -2.38 -5.58 5.23
CA ASP A 401 -1.55 -6.29 6.22
C ASP A 401 -1.16 -7.67 5.66
N GLY A 402 -0.16 -7.67 4.76
CA GLY A 402 0.34 -8.88 4.08
C GLY A 402 1.44 -9.61 4.83
N ASN A 403 2.04 -10.63 4.19
CA ASN A 403 3.20 -11.37 4.72
C ASN A 403 4.42 -11.19 3.79
N TYR A 404 5.56 -10.74 4.31
CA TYR A 404 6.81 -10.48 3.61
C TYR A 404 7.76 -11.69 3.65
N PHE A 405 8.35 -12.02 2.51
CA PHE A 405 9.33 -13.11 2.34
C PHE A 405 10.56 -12.60 1.56
N PHE A 406 11.78 -12.94 1.99
CA PHE A 406 12.99 -12.46 1.31
C PHE A 406 13.16 -12.97 -0.14
N LEU A 407 12.66 -14.17 -0.43
CA LEU A 407 12.85 -14.86 -1.73
C LEU A 407 11.59 -14.88 -2.62
N SER A 408 10.47 -14.34 -2.16
CA SER A 408 9.23 -14.31 -2.94
C SER A 408 8.50 -12.99 -2.77
N ASN A 409 7.70 -12.83 -1.72
CA ASN A 409 6.94 -11.61 -1.43
C ASN A 409 7.84 -10.51 -0.82
N ASN A 410 8.79 -10.03 -1.62
CA ASN A 410 9.78 -9.01 -1.25
C ASN A 410 9.41 -7.63 -1.81
N CYS A 411 10.26 -6.63 -1.57
CA CYS A 411 10.05 -5.25 -2.02
C CYS A 411 9.75 -5.12 -3.52
N ALA A 412 10.50 -5.79 -4.40
CA ALA A 412 10.28 -5.72 -5.85
C ALA A 412 8.94 -6.34 -6.27
N VAL A 413 8.53 -7.43 -5.60
CA VAL A 413 7.25 -8.10 -5.87
C VAL A 413 6.06 -7.22 -5.48
N GLU A 414 6.08 -6.66 -4.28
CA GLU A 414 4.99 -5.81 -3.79
C GLU A 414 4.91 -4.49 -4.56
N GLU A 415 6.07 -3.94 -4.91
CA GLU A 415 6.15 -2.76 -5.77
C GLU A 415 5.55 -3.02 -7.16
N LEU A 416 5.87 -4.15 -7.79
CA LEU A 416 5.29 -4.51 -9.08
C LEU A 416 3.77 -4.71 -8.98
N LYS A 417 3.27 -5.31 -7.89
CA LYS A 417 1.81 -5.41 -7.66
C LYS A 417 1.18 -4.04 -7.48
N LEU A 418 1.83 -3.12 -6.76
CA LEU A 418 1.38 -1.74 -6.61
C LEU A 418 1.34 -1.03 -7.98
N LEU A 419 2.37 -1.16 -8.80
CA LEU A 419 2.40 -0.57 -10.14
C LEU A 419 1.33 -1.16 -11.06
N ARG A 420 1.11 -2.48 -11.05
CA ARG A 420 0.00 -3.13 -11.79
C ARG A 420 -1.36 -2.61 -11.35
N GLY A 421 -1.61 -2.62 -10.04
CA GLY A 421 -2.87 -2.18 -9.44
C GLY A 421 -3.11 -0.68 -9.58
N GLY A 422 -2.06 0.14 -9.58
CA GLY A 422 -2.15 1.59 -9.76
C GLY A 422 -2.34 1.98 -11.22
N THR A 423 -1.51 1.45 -12.13
CA THR A 423 -1.47 1.92 -13.52
C THR A 423 -2.46 1.22 -14.47
N ASN A 424 -2.82 -0.04 -14.19
CA ASN A 424 -3.46 -0.93 -15.17
C ASN A 424 -2.71 -1.02 -16.52
N ASN A 425 -1.38 -0.82 -16.50
CA ASN A 425 -0.60 -0.80 -17.72
C ASN A 425 -0.37 -2.25 -18.24
N PRO A 426 -0.81 -2.58 -19.47
CA PRO A 426 -0.69 -3.94 -20.01
C PRO A 426 0.76 -4.41 -20.15
N GLN A 427 1.72 -3.49 -20.25
CA GLN A 427 3.15 -3.84 -20.32
C GLN A 427 3.70 -4.36 -18.99
N LEU A 428 2.99 -4.18 -17.86
CA LEU A 428 3.38 -4.69 -16.53
C LEU A 428 2.77 -6.07 -16.21
N VAL A 429 1.68 -6.46 -16.87
CA VAL A 429 0.92 -7.70 -16.59
C VAL A 429 1.81 -8.94 -16.70
N GLY A 430 2.73 -8.93 -17.65
CA GLY A 430 3.68 -10.02 -17.93
C GLY A 430 4.90 -10.13 -17.03
N LEU A 431 5.17 -9.14 -16.20
CA LEU A 431 6.45 -9.05 -15.48
C LEU A 431 6.53 -10.05 -14.32
N ASP A 432 7.56 -10.88 -14.26
CA ASP A 432 7.69 -11.91 -13.22
C ASP A 432 9.02 -11.80 -12.46
N ASN A 433 9.68 -10.63 -12.51
CA ASN A 433 10.96 -10.45 -11.86
C ASN A 433 10.78 -10.14 -10.36
N ILE A 434 11.36 -11.01 -9.53
CA ILE A 434 11.34 -10.93 -8.08
C ILE A 434 12.55 -10.18 -7.50
N MET A 435 13.52 -9.78 -8.35
CA MET A 435 14.77 -9.16 -7.92
C MET A 435 14.73 -7.66 -8.19
N PRO A 436 15.08 -6.79 -7.23
CA PRO A 436 15.08 -5.33 -7.41
C PRO A 436 15.84 -4.85 -8.66
N ASN A 437 17.10 -5.25 -8.82
CA ASN A 437 17.89 -4.85 -10.00
C ASN A 437 17.31 -5.45 -11.29
N GLY A 438 16.87 -6.70 -11.23
CA GLY A 438 16.31 -7.41 -12.37
C GLY A 438 14.99 -6.77 -12.86
N LEU A 439 14.14 -6.34 -11.94
CA LEU A 439 12.89 -5.66 -12.26
C LEU A 439 13.17 -4.35 -13.00
N LEU A 440 14.13 -3.55 -12.51
CA LEU A 440 14.56 -2.33 -13.19
C LEU A 440 15.07 -2.59 -14.61
N GLU A 441 15.92 -3.61 -14.82
CA GLU A 441 16.40 -3.96 -16.16
C GLU A 441 15.27 -4.35 -17.12
N VAL A 442 14.26 -5.08 -16.62
CA VAL A 442 13.10 -5.43 -17.46
C VAL A 442 12.22 -4.22 -17.74
N LEU A 443 12.03 -3.31 -16.77
CA LEU A 443 11.31 -2.05 -16.98
C LEU A 443 12.02 -1.20 -18.06
N LYS A 444 13.35 -1.06 -17.98
CA LYS A 444 14.17 -0.40 -19.01
C LYS A 444 14.00 -1.05 -20.37
N GLY A 445 14.13 -2.38 -20.45
CA GLY A 445 13.99 -3.13 -21.69
C GLY A 445 12.62 -3.03 -22.35
N ARG A 446 11.57 -2.69 -21.58
CA ARG A 446 10.20 -2.42 -22.07
C ARG A 446 9.92 -0.93 -22.32
N GLY A 447 10.89 -0.04 -22.13
CA GLY A 447 10.73 1.40 -22.24
C GLY A 447 9.85 2.02 -21.14
N LEU A 448 9.70 1.34 -20.01
CA LEU A 448 8.91 1.78 -18.86
C LEU A 448 9.73 2.55 -17.82
N ALA A 449 11.05 2.57 -17.95
CA ALA A 449 11.96 3.31 -17.09
C ALA A 449 13.07 3.95 -17.92
N ASP A 450 13.43 5.20 -17.61
CA ASP A 450 14.47 5.96 -18.30
C ASP A 450 15.75 6.03 -17.45
N ALA A 451 16.67 5.10 -17.69
CA ALA A 451 17.96 5.07 -17.00
C ALA A 451 19.02 6.00 -17.61
N SER A 452 18.75 6.65 -18.76
CA SER A 452 19.72 7.54 -19.41
C SER A 452 20.07 8.76 -18.55
N VAL A 453 19.19 9.11 -17.61
CA VAL A 453 19.43 10.16 -16.60
C VAL A 453 20.63 9.87 -15.68
N LEU A 454 21.13 8.63 -15.68
CA LEU A 454 22.30 8.19 -14.90
C LEU A 454 23.61 8.18 -15.72
N ASP A 455 23.56 8.44 -17.03
CA ASP A 455 24.72 8.33 -17.93
C ASP A 455 25.81 9.36 -17.61
N ASP A 456 25.43 10.57 -17.16
CA ASP A 456 26.34 11.56 -16.58
C ASP A 456 26.22 11.55 -15.04
N PRO A 457 27.18 10.96 -14.31
CA PRO A 457 27.12 10.88 -12.85
C PRO A 457 27.05 12.24 -12.15
N ARG A 458 27.67 13.29 -12.71
CA ARG A 458 27.69 14.63 -12.09
C ARG A 458 26.32 15.28 -12.22
N GLU A 459 25.74 15.20 -13.40
CA GLU A 459 24.39 15.72 -13.65
C GLU A 459 23.34 14.92 -12.87
N ALA A 460 23.50 13.59 -12.82
CA ALA A 460 22.64 12.71 -12.03
C ALA A 460 22.66 13.08 -10.55
N LEU A 461 23.84 13.36 -9.98
CA LEU A 461 23.97 13.82 -8.60
C LEU A 461 23.31 15.21 -8.41
N ARG A 462 23.57 16.15 -9.33
CA ARG A 462 23.06 17.53 -9.26
C ARG A 462 21.54 17.61 -9.31
N LEU A 463 20.91 16.78 -10.15
CA LEU A 463 19.46 16.74 -10.34
C LEU A 463 18.74 15.74 -9.42
N GLY A 464 19.49 15.08 -8.53
CA GLY A 464 18.93 14.12 -7.58
C GLY A 464 18.43 12.83 -8.22
N TYR A 465 18.99 12.41 -9.36
CA TYR A 465 18.83 11.07 -9.92
C TYR A 465 19.76 10.04 -9.27
N ARG A 466 20.83 10.51 -8.62
CA ARG A 466 21.79 9.67 -7.90
C ARG A 466 22.12 10.29 -6.55
N PHE A 467 22.25 9.44 -5.53
CA PHE A 467 22.76 9.83 -4.22
C PHE A 467 23.93 8.92 -3.89
N ASP A 468 25.13 9.50 -3.87
CA ASP A 468 26.35 8.72 -3.66
C ASP A 468 26.48 8.23 -2.23
N SER A 469 26.98 7.00 -2.10
CA SER A 469 27.45 6.48 -0.82
C SER A 469 28.52 7.38 -0.20
N PHE A 470 28.47 7.56 1.12
CA PHE A 470 29.53 8.23 1.86
C PHE A 470 30.81 7.41 1.92
N ARG A 471 30.81 6.14 1.47
CA ARG A 471 31.98 5.27 1.43
C ARG A 471 33.18 5.93 0.74
N GLU A 472 32.98 6.49 -0.45
CA GLU A 472 34.08 7.13 -1.19
C GLU A 472 34.63 8.36 -0.46
N ARG A 473 33.74 9.11 0.21
CA ARG A 473 34.14 10.26 1.04
C ARG A 473 34.93 9.79 2.26
N TYR A 474 34.49 8.72 2.91
CA TYR A 474 35.20 8.14 4.04
C TYR A 474 36.54 7.53 3.60
N GLN A 475 36.61 6.84 2.46
CA GLN A 475 37.87 6.37 1.88
C GLN A 475 38.80 7.54 1.58
N ALA A 476 38.31 8.64 0.99
CA ALA A 476 39.14 9.82 0.74
C ALA A 476 39.68 10.43 2.05
N MET A 477 38.88 10.45 3.13
CA MET A 477 39.34 10.88 4.45
C MET A 477 40.38 9.92 5.02
N PHE A 478 40.17 8.61 4.86
CA PHE A 478 41.11 7.58 5.27
C PHE A 478 42.45 7.68 4.53
N GLU A 479 42.44 7.93 3.22
CA GLU A 479 43.67 8.15 2.42
C GLU A 479 44.45 9.39 2.89
N ILE A 480 43.77 10.43 3.39
CA ILE A 480 44.44 11.57 4.03
C ILE A 480 45.14 11.10 5.30
N LEU A 481 44.49 10.27 6.13
CA LEU A 481 45.13 9.73 7.33
C LEU A 481 46.36 8.90 6.97
N LYS A 482 46.25 7.97 6.02
CA LYS A 482 47.33 7.07 5.60
C LYS A 482 48.55 7.80 5.04
N LYS A 483 48.37 8.95 4.40
CA LYS A 483 49.47 9.78 3.88
C LYS A 483 50.27 10.51 4.96
N HIS A 484 49.62 10.80 6.09
CA HIS A 484 50.18 11.66 7.14
C HIS A 484 50.51 10.91 8.43
N LEU A 485 49.94 9.71 8.61
CA LEU A 485 50.07 8.88 9.80
C LEU A 485 50.50 7.46 9.39
N PRO A 486 51.34 6.78 10.18
CA PRO A 486 51.82 5.43 9.87
C PRO A 486 50.77 4.35 10.19
N ILE A 487 49.63 4.42 9.48
CA ILE A 487 48.48 3.53 9.62
C ILE A 487 48.69 2.27 8.76
N LYS A 488 48.35 1.10 9.29
CA LYS A 488 48.57 -0.21 8.64
C LYS A 488 47.38 -0.69 7.81
N GLN A 489 46.21 -0.12 8.04
CA GLN A 489 44.98 -0.45 7.34
C GLN A 489 45.07 -0.04 5.87
N GLU A 490 44.43 -0.79 4.98
CA GLU A 490 44.46 -0.53 3.54
C GLU A 490 43.18 0.14 3.05
N THR A 491 42.05 -0.16 3.70
CA THR A 491 40.73 0.38 3.36
C THR A 491 40.08 1.09 4.54
N VAL A 492 39.07 1.91 4.24
CA VAL A 492 38.25 2.54 5.28
C VAL A 492 37.46 1.50 6.09
N GLU A 493 37.10 0.38 5.49
CA GLU A 493 36.48 -0.74 6.19
C GLU A 493 37.42 -1.30 7.27
N ASP A 494 38.68 -1.58 6.92
CA ASP A 494 39.68 -2.08 7.88
C ASP A 494 39.89 -1.09 9.05
N TRP A 495 39.78 0.21 8.77
CA TRP A 495 39.87 1.26 9.78
C TRP A 495 38.66 1.30 10.71
N LEU A 496 37.46 1.16 10.16
CA LEU A 496 36.22 1.18 10.93
C LEU A 496 36.05 -0.08 11.80
N GLU A 497 36.66 -1.20 11.40
CA GLU A 497 36.72 -2.44 12.18
C GLU A 497 37.61 -2.37 13.43
N LEU A 498 38.55 -1.42 13.51
CA LEU A 498 39.38 -1.22 14.70
C LEU A 498 38.53 -0.88 15.94
N LYS A 499 39.07 -1.11 17.13
CA LYS A 499 38.48 -0.56 18.34
C LYS A 499 38.74 0.94 18.45
N ALA A 500 37.83 1.66 19.09
CA ALA A 500 37.92 3.09 19.35
C ALA A 500 39.26 3.47 20.02
N ALA A 501 39.71 2.64 20.97
CA ALA A 501 40.99 2.84 21.66
C ALA A 501 42.19 2.75 20.71
N GLU A 502 42.16 1.88 19.71
CA GLU A 502 43.23 1.71 18.72
C GLU A 502 43.26 2.88 17.74
N ARG A 503 42.11 3.47 17.39
CA ARG A 503 42.07 4.69 16.57
C ARG A 503 42.52 5.93 17.33
N ARG A 504 42.24 6.00 18.64
CA ARG A 504 42.56 7.16 19.50
C ARG A 504 44.05 7.49 19.55
N GLN A 505 44.94 6.50 19.41
CA GLN A 505 46.39 6.69 19.50
C GLN A 505 46.94 7.73 18.50
N TRP A 506 46.19 7.99 17.42
CA TRP A 506 46.58 8.89 16.35
C TRP A 506 46.17 10.36 16.58
N PHE A 507 45.33 10.65 17.59
CA PHE A 507 44.70 11.95 17.72
C PHE A 507 45.70 13.07 18.05
N GLU A 508 46.62 12.84 18.98
CA GLU A 508 47.62 13.83 19.38
C GLU A 508 48.57 14.21 18.24
N GLN A 509 48.84 13.27 17.33
CA GLN A 509 49.75 13.46 16.19
C GLN A 509 49.04 14.06 14.97
N ALA A 510 47.71 14.14 14.98
CA ALA A 510 46.94 14.63 13.87
C ALA A 510 47.04 16.16 13.76
N ASP A 511 47.39 16.63 12.57
CA ASP A 511 47.29 18.04 12.18
C ASP A 511 45.84 18.45 11.91
N LEU A 512 45.60 19.71 11.52
CA LEU A 512 44.24 20.23 11.31
C LEU A 512 43.45 19.40 10.29
N ARG A 513 44.10 18.97 9.20
CA ARG A 513 43.46 18.26 8.10
C ARG A 513 43.17 16.81 8.46
N THR A 514 44.13 16.13 9.09
CA THR A 514 43.95 14.75 9.59
C THR A 514 42.99 14.70 10.76
N SER A 515 42.92 15.73 11.60
CA SER A 515 41.92 15.81 12.69
C SER A 515 40.50 15.93 12.17
N ALA A 516 40.28 16.71 11.10
CA ALA A 516 38.98 16.81 10.46
C ALA A 516 38.57 15.48 9.79
N ALA A 517 39.52 14.79 9.16
CA ALA A 517 39.30 13.46 8.59
C ALA A 517 38.99 12.41 9.68
N LEU A 518 39.73 12.41 10.79
CA LEU A 518 39.48 11.54 11.95
C LEU A 518 38.09 11.78 12.54
N LEU A 519 37.67 13.04 12.71
CA LEU A 519 36.33 13.35 13.21
C LEU A 519 35.23 12.72 12.35
N LEU A 520 35.34 12.81 11.02
CA LEU A 520 34.37 12.21 10.09
C LEU A 520 34.36 10.69 10.18
N LEU A 521 35.53 10.05 10.29
CA LEU A 521 35.63 8.60 10.41
C LEU A 521 35.17 8.07 11.78
N GLU A 522 35.40 8.81 12.87
CA GLU A 522 34.88 8.46 14.20
C GLU A 522 33.35 8.58 14.25
N GLN A 523 32.77 9.58 13.59
CA GLN A 523 31.32 9.67 13.43
C GLN A 523 30.76 8.49 12.62
N ALA A 524 31.46 8.05 11.57
CA ALA A 524 31.08 6.87 10.81
C ALA A 524 31.17 5.59 11.66
N SER A 525 32.25 5.41 12.43
CA SER A 525 32.40 4.28 13.36
C SER A 525 31.31 4.28 14.42
N PHE A 526 30.96 5.43 14.98
CA PHE A 526 29.88 5.54 15.96
C PHE A 526 28.53 5.09 15.38
N ARG A 527 28.19 5.49 14.15
CA ARG A 527 26.97 5.01 13.46
C ARG A 527 26.98 3.50 13.27
N GLN A 528 28.12 2.92 12.89
CA GLN A 528 28.25 1.46 12.75
C GLN A 528 28.08 0.75 14.09
N GLN A 529 28.65 1.27 15.18
CA GLN A 529 28.45 0.71 16.52
C GLN A 529 26.98 0.77 16.95
N LEU A 530 26.26 1.85 16.60
CA LEU A 530 24.83 1.97 16.88
C LEU A 530 24.01 0.88 16.16
N LEU A 531 24.31 0.59 14.89
CA LEU A 531 23.67 -0.51 14.16
C LEU A 531 23.93 -1.88 14.81
N LEU A 532 25.18 -2.14 15.19
CA LEU A 532 25.55 -3.41 15.82
C LEU A 532 24.91 -3.55 17.21
N ALA A 533 24.81 -2.45 17.96
CA ALA A 533 24.11 -2.40 19.23
C ALA A 533 22.60 -2.68 19.06
N GLN A 534 21.96 -2.11 18.03
CA GLN A 534 20.56 -2.40 17.71
C GLN A 534 20.34 -3.88 17.40
N ASP A 535 21.20 -4.50 16.58
CA ASP A 535 21.09 -5.93 16.29
C ASP A 535 21.34 -6.79 17.53
N GLU A 536 22.28 -6.40 18.40
CA GLU A 536 22.57 -7.13 19.63
C GLU A 536 21.40 -7.10 20.64
N VAL A 537 20.81 -5.92 20.87
CA VAL A 537 19.62 -5.74 21.72
C VAL A 537 18.47 -6.58 21.18
N LYS A 538 18.31 -6.56 19.86
CA LYS A 538 17.33 -7.34 19.15
C LYS A 538 17.54 -8.85 19.40
N GLN A 539 18.75 -9.38 19.17
CA GLN A 539 19.05 -10.80 19.44
C GLN A 539 18.83 -11.19 20.91
N ARG A 540 19.25 -10.34 21.86
CA ARG A 540 19.08 -10.59 23.30
C ARG A 540 17.62 -10.62 23.73
N TYR A 541 16.80 -9.69 23.23
CA TYR A 541 15.36 -9.70 23.49
C TYR A 541 14.69 -10.97 22.94
N LEU A 542 15.12 -11.45 21.77
CA LEU A 542 14.63 -12.70 21.19
C LEU A 542 15.01 -13.92 22.02
N GLY A 543 16.27 -14.04 22.44
CA GLY A 543 16.74 -15.15 23.27
C GLY A 543 16.11 -15.16 24.67
N ALA A 544 15.82 -13.99 25.25
CA ALA A 544 15.17 -13.89 26.56
C ALA A 544 13.70 -14.36 26.56
N ARG A 545 13.00 -14.32 25.42
CA ARG A 545 11.63 -14.83 25.27
C ARG A 545 11.55 -16.36 25.40
N GLU A 546 12.64 -17.07 25.10
CA GLU A 546 12.72 -18.54 25.20
C GLU A 546 13.14 -19.02 26.61
N LEU A 547 13.75 -18.14 27.42
CA LEU A 547 14.25 -18.45 28.75
C LEU A 547 13.30 -17.90 29.83
N LYS A 548 12.54 -18.80 30.47
CA LYS A 548 11.48 -18.47 31.44
C LYS A 548 11.89 -17.66 32.69
N ASN A 549 13.16 -17.31 32.90
CA ASN A 549 13.66 -16.59 34.10
C ASN A 549 14.99 -15.85 33.84
N GLY A 550 15.07 -14.96 32.84
CA GLY A 550 16.25 -14.10 32.62
C GLY A 550 15.99 -12.69 33.16
N GLY A 551 16.75 -12.22 34.16
CA GLY A 551 16.53 -10.99 34.93
C GLY A 551 16.56 -9.66 34.16
N MET A 552 15.61 -9.46 33.24
CA MET A 552 15.45 -8.27 32.39
C MET A 552 14.02 -7.71 32.43
N ASP A 553 13.29 -7.86 33.53
CA ASP A 553 11.85 -7.55 33.57
C ASP A 553 11.53 -6.09 33.20
N LYS A 554 12.28 -5.13 33.74
CA LYS A 554 12.01 -3.70 33.50
C LYS A 554 12.32 -3.24 32.07
N ALA A 555 13.49 -3.61 31.53
CA ALA A 555 13.87 -3.26 30.16
C ALA A 555 13.01 -4.01 29.13
N ASN A 556 12.53 -5.20 29.47
CA ASN A 556 11.55 -5.95 28.69
C ASN A 556 10.18 -5.26 28.70
N GLU A 557 9.73 -4.70 29.83
CA GLU A 557 8.50 -3.90 29.91
C GLU A 557 8.59 -2.61 29.09
N THR A 558 9.64 -1.80 29.25
CA THR A 558 9.81 -0.57 28.45
C THR A 558 9.91 -0.86 26.95
N LEU A 559 10.63 -1.92 26.55
CA LEU A 559 10.74 -2.30 25.15
C LEU A 559 9.41 -2.84 24.60
N LYS A 560 8.66 -3.63 25.38
CA LYS A 560 7.28 -4.03 25.03
C LYS A 560 6.36 -2.83 24.85
N ASP A 561 6.44 -1.85 25.74
CA ASP A 561 5.65 -0.63 25.65
C ASP A 561 6.00 0.17 24.40
N ILE A 562 7.28 0.28 24.04
CA ILE A 562 7.69 0.96 22.80
C ILE A 562 7.22 0.20 21.56
N LEU A 563 7.28 -1.12 21.54
CA LEU A 563 6.79 -1.92 20.42
C LEU A 563 5.27 -1.81 20.29
N ALA A 564 4.53 -1.87 21.40
CA ALA A 564 3.09 -1.67 21.43
C ALA A 564 2.70 -0.24 20.97
N ASN A 565 3.49 0.77 21.35
CA ASN A 565 3.25 2.16 21.00
C ASN A 565 3.86 2.59 19.66
N SER A 566 4.68 1.78 18.99
CA SER A 566 5.22 2.04 17.65
C SER A 566 4.52 1.23 16.56
N GLY A 567 3.80 0.16 16.94
CA GLY A 567 3.03 -0.69 16.03
C GLY A 567 2.04 0.09 15.13
N PHE A 568 1.48 1.20 15.61
CA PHE A 568 0.52 2.00 14.84
C PHE A 568 1.13 2.66 13.58
N LEU A 569 2.43 2.97 13.58
CA LEU A 569 3.12 3.50 12.40
C LEU A 569 3.18 2.46 11.28
N SER A 570 3.15 1.18 11.66
CA SER A 570 3.08 0.06 10.74
C SER A 570 1.65 -0.36 10.42
N ARG A 571 0.67 -0.07 11.29
CA ARG A 571 -0.76 -0.36 11.09
C ARG A 571 -1.59 0.91 11.29
N PRO A 572 -1.55 1.84 10.33
CA PRO A 572 -2.20 3.15 10.49
C PRO A 572 -3.71 3.02 10.74
N ALA A 573 -4.35 1.99 10.19
CA ALA A 573 -5.77 1.70 10.40
C ALA A 573 -6.17 1.51 11.87
N GLU A 574 -5.28 1.01 12.73
CA GLU A 574 -5.59 0.77 14.15
C GLU A 574 -5.94 2.08 14.88
N LEU A 575 -5.46 3.23 14.41
CA LEU A 575 -5.77 4.54 14.99
C LEU A 575 -7.24 4.95 14.85
N LEU A 576 -7.97 4.39 13.88
CA LEU A 576 -9.40 4.66 13.68
C LEU A 576 -10.29 3.55 14.26
N GLY A 577 -9.70 2.48 14.79
CA GLY A 577 -10.42 1.30 15.26
C GLY A 577 -11.34 0.73 14.18
N THR A 578 -12.61 0.52 14.52
CA THR A 578 -13.65 0.00 13.61
C THR A 578 -14.52 1.10 12.99
N LYS A 579 -14.21 2.38 13.22
CA LYS A 579 -15.01 3.50 12.69
C LYS A 579 -14.65 3.73 11.23
N GLY A 580 -15.65 3.79 10.35
CA GLY A 580 -15.46 4.08 8.93
C GLY A 580 -14.71 2.97 8.18
N TYR A 581 -14.50 3.19 6.89
CA TYR A 581 -13.81 2.24 6.01
C TYR A 581 -13.06 2.94 4.87
N GLY A 582 -12.23 2.20 4.15
CA GLY A 582 -11.39 2.69 3.07
C GLY A 582 -10.45 3.81 3.53
N LEU A 583 -10.16 4.75 2.63
CA LEU A 583 -9.36 5.92 2.93
C LEU A 583 -10.01 6.79 4.03
N PRO A 584 -9.24 7.31 4.99
CA PRO A 584 -9.75 8.23 5.99
C PRO A 584 -10.29 9.51 5.36
N GLN A 585 -11.52 9.86 5.70
CA GLN A 585 -12.17 11.09 5.25
C GLN A 585 -11.81 12.29 6.13
N PRO A 586 -12.00 13.55 5.68
CA PRO A 586 -11.62 14.74 6.44
C PRO A 586 -12.13 14.78 7.90
N SER A 587 -13.36 14.31 8.14
CA SER A 587 -13.92 14.21 9.49
C SER A 587 -13.22 13.18 10.39
N GLU A 588 -12.51 12.21 9.82
CA GLU A 588 -11.72 11.21 10.53
C GLU A 588 -10.29 11.72 10.83
N TRP A 589 -9.82 12.77 10.13
CA TRP A 589 -8.46 13.28 10.27
C TRP A 589 -8.18 13.96 11.61
N GLU A 590 -9.16 14.65 12.19
CA GLU A 590 -9.01 15.27 13.51
C GLU A 590 -8.73 14.20 14.59
N HIS A 591 -9.44 13.07 14.50
CA HIS A 591 -9.20 11.95 15.40
C HIS A 591 -7.81 11.32 15.16
N LEU A 592 -7.42 11.13 13.89
CA LEU A 592 -6.09 10.64 13.54
C LEU A 592 -4.98 11.55 14.07
N GLU A 593 -5.12 12.87 13.92
CA GLU A 593 -4.14 13.84 14.38
C GLU A 593 -4.00 13.79 15.90
N SER A 594 -5.13 13.73 16.63
CA SER A 594 -5.14 13.58 18.09
C SER A 594 -4.45 12.28 18.54
N GLU A 595 -4.89 11.12 18.03
CA GLU A 595 -4.36 9.80 18.42
C GLU A 595 -2.88 9.65 18.06
N SER A 596 -2.51 10.05 16.84
CA SER A 596 -1.12 9.95 16.38
C SER A 596 -0.20 10.88 17.17
N SER A 597 -0.64 12.11 17.48
CA SER A 597 0.13 13.06 18.29
C SER A 597 0.32 12.56 19.73
N GLN A 598 -0.72 11.96 20.32
CA GLN A 598 -0.62 11.38 21.67
C GLN A 598 0.39 10.23 21.72
N ARG A 599 0.27 9.28 20.78
CA ARG A 599 1.18 8.13 20.70
C ARG A 599 2.62 8.55 20.41
N GLN A 600 2.81 9.57 19.57
CA GLN A 600 4.14 10.10 19.31
C GLN A 600 4.75 10.78 20.53
N LYS A 601 3.98 11.57 21.31
CA LYS A 601 4.45 12.13 22.59
C LYS A 601 4.85 11.03 23.57
N GLN A 602 4.09 9.93 23.62
CA GLN A 602 4.43 8.77 24.44
C GLN A 602 5.71 8.08 23.94
N LEU A 603 5.89 7.90 22.64
CA LEU A 603 7.12 7.36 22.06
C LEU A 603 8.34 8.25 22.34
N LEU A 604 8.19 9.58 22.26
CA LEU A 604 9.26 10.53 22.61
C LEU A 604 9.68 10.39 24.08
N ALA A 605 8.72 10.29 25.00
CA ALA A 605 8.99 10.08 26.41
C ALA A 605 9.69 8.75 26.66
N LEU A 606 9.17 7.66 26.08
CA LEU A 606 9.73 6.32 26.20
C LEU A 606 11.12 6.22 25.56
N SER A 607 11.39 6.93 24.45
CA SER A 607 12.69 6.92 23.78
C SER A 607 13.80 7.55 24.62
N GLY A 608 13.48 8.54 25.46
CA GLY A 608 14.43 9.14 26.40
C GLY A 608 14.88 8.16 27.49
N ASP A 609 13.94 7.38 28.01
CA ASP A 609 14.21 6.33 29.01
C ASP A 609 14.91 5.12 28.36
N LEU A 610 14.55 4.82 27.11
CA LEU A 610 15.08 3.68 26.36
C LEU A 610 16.58 3.78 26.11
N ASP A 611 17.16 4.94 25.78
CA ASP A 611 18.62 5.01 25.50
C ASP A 611 19.44 4.53 26.72
N LYS A 612 19.00 4.89 27.93
CA LYS A 612 19.65 4.46 29.17
C LYS A 612 19.43 2.98 29.46
N GLU A 613 18.21 2.47 29.23
CA GLU A 613 17.86 1.07 29.47
C GLU A 613 18.44 0.12 28.42
N VAL A 614 18.46 0.53 27.14
CA VAL A 614 19.09 -0.20 26.03
C VAL A 614 20.60 -0.28 26.23
N ARG A 615 21.27 0.79 26.68
CA ARG A 615 22.70 0.70 27.02
C ARG A 615 22.97 -0.34 28.11
N ALA A 616 22.04 -0.55 29.05
CA ALA A 616 22.15 -1.62 30.05
C ALA A 616 21.87 -3.03 29.48
N LEU A 617 21.18 -3.12 28.34
CA LEU A 617 20.94 -4.34 27.57
C LEU A 617 22.07 -4.71 26.61
N LEU A 618 23.13 -3.91 26.51
CA LEU A 618 24.30 -4.24 25.69
C LEU A 618 25.28 -5.13 26.47
N GLU A 619 26.03 -5.97 25.77
CA GLU A 619 27.21 -6.63 26.28
C GLU A 619 28.18 -5.56 26.80
N PRO A 620 28.86 -5.80 27.94
CA PRO A 620 29.80 -4.84 28.50
C PRO A 620 30.85 -4.35 27.48
N GLY A 621 31.28 -5.24 26.57
CA GLY A 621 32.19 -4.91 25.49
C GLY A 621 31.60 -3.92 24.47
N ARG A 622 30.32 -4.07 24.10
CA ARG A 622 29.63 -3.17 23.17
C ARG A 622 29.39 -1.80 23.78
N ALA A 623 28.90 -1.76 25.02
CA ALA A 623 28.70 -0.51 25.73
C ALA A 623 30.02 0.27 25.92
N ALA A 624 31.09 -0.44 26.27
CA ALA A 624 32.42 0.17 26.41
C ALA A 624 32.95 0.72 25.07
N GLU A 625 32.77 -0.02 23.97
CA GLU A 625 33.18 0.42 22.63
C GLU A 625 32.40 1.67 22.17
N MET A 626 31.08 1.70 22.39
CA MET A 626 30.25 2.87 22.09
C MET A 626 30.66 4.10 22.90
N ALA A 627 30.85 3.94 24.23
CA ALA A 627 31.31 5.03 25.09
C ALA A 627 32.71 5.53 24.69
N ALA A 628 33.59 4.61 24.26
CA ALA A 628 34.91 4.97 23.76
C ALA A 628 34.84 5.73 22.43
N ASN A 629 33.91 5.39 21.53
CA ASN A 629 33.65 6.13 20.30
C ASN A 629 33.06 7.53 20.57
N GLU A 630 32.10 7.67 21.49
CA GLU A 630 31.57 8.98 21.91
C GLU A 630 32.68 9.87 22.47
N ALA A 631 33.53 9.31 23.34
CA ALA A 631 34.70 10.00 23.86
C ALA A 631 35.68 10.38 22.75
N ASN A 632 35.89 9.52 21.75
CA ASN A 632 36.74 9.82 20.60
C ASN A 632 36.21 11.01 19.81
N VAL A 633 34.93 11.00 19.42
CA VAL A 633 34.29 12.09 18.68
C VAL A 633 34.43 13.41 19.43
N LYS A 634 34.23 13.40 20.75
CA LYS A 634 34.42 14.59 21.60
C LYS A 634 35.88 15.05 21.60
N GLN A 635 36.82 14.14 21.88
CA GLN A 635 38.25 14.45 21.99
C GLN A 635 38.81 15.01 20.68
N ILE A 636 38.53 14.36 19.55
CA ILE A 636 39.02 14.84 18.24
C ILE A 636 38.35 16.15 17.84
N GLY A 637 37.09 16.38 18.20
CA GLY A 637 36.41 17.66 18.00
C GLY A 637 37.04 18.80 18.83
N GLU A 638 37.43 18.53 20.07
CA GLU A 638 38.18 19.47 20.91
C GLU A 638 39.58 19.75 20.37
N HIS A 639 40.30 18.71 19.94
CA HIS A 639 41.61 18.84 19.31
C HIS A 639 41.56 19.68 18.03
N LEU A 640 40.59 19.39 17.16
CA LEU A 640 40.36 20.15 15.93
C LEU A 640 40.10 21.64 16.22
N ARG A 641 39.26 21.95 17.23
CA ARG A 641 39.01 23.35 17.64
C ARG A 641 40.28 24.03 18.17
N LYS A 642 41.11 23.32 18.97
CA LYS A 642 42.40 23.85 19.45
C LYS A 642 43.35 24.17 18.29
N LEU A 643 43.48 23.26 17.33
CA LEU A 643 44.30 23.47 16.13
C LEU A 643 43.75 24.59 15.23
N HIS A 644 42.43 24.71 15.09
CA HIS A 644 41.80 25.78 14.34
C HIS A 644 42.07 27.15 14.98
N LYS A 645 41.94 27.25 16.31
CA LYS A 645 42.30 28.44 17.08
C LYS A 645 43.79 28.80 16.92
N ALA A 646 44.68 27.81 17.02
CA ALA A 646 46.12 28.01 16.88
C ALA A 646 46.56 28.44 15.47
N SER A 647 45.73 28.16 14.44
CA SER A 647 45.97 28.56 13.05
C SER A 647 45.28 29.88 12.66
N GLY A 648 44.70 30.61 13.62
CA GLY A 648 44.05 31.91 13.39
C GLY A 648 42.66 31.81 12.75
N GLY A 649 41.97 30.69 12.93
CA GLY A 649 40.61 30.48 12.44
C GLY A 649 39.56 31.38 13.09
N ILE A 650 38.46 31.64 12.36
CA ILE A 650 37.35 32.50 12.81
C ILE A 650 36.56 31.77 13.92
N GLU A 651 36.47 32.36 15.10
CA GLU A 651 35.56 31.93 16.17
C GLU A 651 34.17 32.57 15.93
N LEU A 652 33.16 31.75 15.66
CA LEU A 652 31.76 32.18 15.72
C LEU A 652 31.30 32.14 17.20
N PRO A 653 30.53 33.14 17.67
CA PRO A 653 30.12 33.28 19.08
C PRO A 653 29.24 32.13 19.59
#